data_AF-A0A6P1YD45-F1
#
_entry.id   AF-A0A6P1YD45-F1
#
_cell.length_a   1.000
_cell.length_b   1.000
_cell.length_c   1.000
_cell.angle_alpha   90.00
_cell.angle_beta   90.00
_cell.angle_gamma   90.00
#
_symmetry.space_group_name_H-M   'P 1'
#
loop_
_entity.id
_entity.type
_entity.pdbx_description
1 polymer ?
#
loop_
_entity_poly.entity_id
_entity_poly.type
_entity_poly.pdbx_seq_one_letter_code
_entity_poly.pdbx_strand_id
1 'polypeptide(L)'
;MKNNHKIVLIITLIIFLTGCGSYIDPYNFDENNAYKHIAELSSDKYGGRLPGTYGNRMAQEYVAKEFEKIGLKPISNGSYFQTFKIISPFLNEPVKFEVLDNEGNVIKKYKLRKDFIENTRDYSKGGKVKGKIKYINSLDDIETDKDNIVLIYDGLEDLEKAKKLVEKGVKAVIRPTTMDLKGKEKNLLIKTVYIGEKADKKIEGKFIDIVVRKEVFEELVDFSNKGYSVNIDINLVFKEVEVSNVIGYIPGNDEKLKKEVILIGAHFDHVGTDPDGSVFNGALDNASGTGMLLELARAMKESGKKPKRTIVFAAFNGEESGLQGSKYYVFSRPFPLMGTKVFNIDMIGSREKVRLGIYTFPSQQRGTVGQLVSSELVDKIVEIAEKRNIECKVNSFSKDSDHLSFDIRGVPAVTITHPADNLIHTVEDDISNIDKERLKEAGMLMISLIDYFAISAKDAIKPVISEEQLQILKIIPIYISAILLIGLAFIFVIKSINKNEKLKEKFGRRPIFTSILIVIMLLSILIYNSSYEAEETSTVKPLSKPWENQVKITGESIEKILDFQIDDNVNILLKDKKGIKFIMLDKYGKVKEGRYLNIPYEENCKYVLNKNGVYYTYEKNLFCLTNESERAEKILKNIDDFSILENSGKKYIIASNKDKIIVKSEQWEKNIEDKNILNVSAQMDCKDRIFILYKQKDKGNILVKYAVFNADGKLINSVNLYTLKQDSHLVFGIDKAKGYVFFKEQEDYYYLTFYLSSRRNHMVKKERIELHDTGGAAVKINEIPSIVTDRGIDNIDLYMTINAENYTGKKYIYFLNFLMADL
;
A
#
# COMPACT_ATOMS: atom_id res chain seq x y z
N MET A 1 -63.78 -6.89 -35.72
CA MET A 1 -62.33 -6.64 -35.52
C MET A 1 -61.99 -5.19 -35.90
N LYS A 2 -62.43 -4.17 -35.15
CA LYS A 2 -62.18 -2.74 -35.48
C LYS A 2 -61.45 -1.91 -34.40
N ASN A 3 -61.13 -2.47 -33.23
CA ASN A 3 -60.52 -1.72 -32.11
C ASN A 3 -59.08 -2.11 -31.73
N ASN A 4 -58.45 -3.10 -32.37
CA ASN A 4 -57.12 -3.58 -31.95
C ASN A 4 -55.98 -2.63 -32.34
N HIS A 5 -56.14 -1.85 -33.42
CA HIS A 5 -55.10 -0.90 -33.85
C HIS A 5 -54.90 0.27 -32.88
N LYS A 6 -55.94 0.71 -32.17
CA LYS A 6 -55.84 1.78 -31.16
C LYS A 6 -55.08 1.32 -29.92
N ILE A 7 -55.27 0.07 -29.50
CA ILE A 7 -54.56 -0.51 -28.35
C ILE A 7 -53.07 -0.68 -28.66
N VAL A 8 -52.73 -1.17 -29.86
CA VAL A 8 -51.33 -1.27 -30.30
C VAL A 8 -50.70 0.12 -30.37
N LEU A 9 -51.39 1.11 -30.93
CA LEU A 9 -50.87 2.49 -31.00
C LEU A 9 -50.62 3.10 -29.62
N ILE A 10 -51.53 2.87 -28.65
CA ILE A 10 -51.39 3.35 -27.26
C ILE A 10 -50.22 2.65 -26.56
N ILE A 11 -50.06 1.34 -26.74
CA ILE A 11 -48.93 0.60 -26.17
C ILE A 11 -47.60 1.07 -26.77
N THR A 12 -47.54 1.28 -28.09
CA THR A 12 -46.35 1.84 -28.75
C THR A 12 -46.03 3.26 -28.29
N LEU A 13 -47.06 4.09 -28.07
CA LEU A 13 -46.90 5.45 -27.55
C LEU A 13 -46.42 5.46 -26.10
N ILE A 14 -46.91 4.54 -25.26
CA ILE A 14 -46.43 4.36 -23.87
C ILE A 14 -44.97 3.90 -23.87
N ILE A 15 -44.58 2.97 -24.76
CA ILE A 15 -43.18 2.52 -24.91
C ILE A 15 -42.27 3.68 -25.37
N PHE A 16 -42.73 4.53 -26.30
CA PHE A 16 -42.00 5.72 -26.73
C PHE A 16 -41.90 6.80 -25.65
N LEU A 17 -42.96 7.02 -24.86
CA LEU A 17 -42.98 7.99 -23.77
C LEU A 17 -42.13 7.55 -22.56
N THR A 18 -41.95 6.24 -22.34
CA THR A 18 -41.00 5.73 -21.33
C THR A 18 -39.53 5.86 -21.73
N GLY A 19 -39.23 6.24 -22.97
CA GLY A 19 -37.87 6.39 -23.50
C GLY A 19 -37.23 7.76 -23.26
N CYS A 20 -37.97 8.74 -22.73
CA CYS A 20 -37.46 10.09 -22.43
C CYS A 20 -37.53 10.38 -20.93
N GLY A 21 -36.80 9.61 -20.13
CA GLY A 21 -36.39 10.08 -18.80
C GLY A 21 -35.19 11.00 -18.98
N SER A 22 -35.35 12.30 -18.72
CA SER A 22 -34.20 13.18 -18.46
C SER A 22 -33.35 12.52 -17.36
N TYR A 23 -32.08 12.25 -17.65
CA TYR A 23 -31.15 11.67 -16.69
C TYR A 23 -30.92 12.69 -15.58
N ILE A 24 -31.66 12.56 -14.48
CA ILE A 24 -31.40 13.31 -13.26
C ILE A 24 -30.17 12.64 -12.64
N ASP A 25 -29.05 13.36 -12.58
CA ASP A 25 -27.86 12.90 -11.88
C ASP A 25 -28.19 12.75 -10.39
N PRO A 26 -28.20 11.52 -9.84
CA PRO A 26 -28.63 11.28 -8.47
C PRO A 26 -27.64 11.77 -7.42
N TYR A 27 -26.44 12.21 -7.82
CA TYR A 27 -25.37 12.59 -6.90
C TYR A 27 -25.42 14.07 -6.48
N ASN A 28 -26.18 14.92 -7.19
CA ASN A 28 -26.40 16.34 -6.87
C ASN A 28 -25.12 17.08 -6.44
N PHE A 29 -24.01 16.84 -7.16
CA PHE A 29 -22.75 17.54 -6.93
C PHE A 29 -22.91 19.02 -7.24
N ASP A 30 -22.41 19.88 -6.35
CA ASP A 30 -22.48 21.32 -6.48
C ASP A 30 -21.08 21.92 -6.40
N GLU A 31 -20.56 22.35 -7.55
CA GLU A 31 -19.29 23.05 -7.68
C GLU A 31 -19.21 24.32 -6.80
N ASN A 32 -20.35 24.93 -6.46
CA ASN A 32 -20.37 26.10 -5.56
C ASN A 32 -20.10 25.71 -4.11
N ASN A 33 -20.50 24.51 -3.67
CA ASN A 33 -20.19 24.05 -2.32
C ASN A 33 -18.72 23.64 -2.21
N ALA A 34 -18.19 22.94 -3.22
CA ALA A 34 -16.74 22.73 -3.33
C ALA A 34 -16.00 24.07 -3.26
N TYR A 35 -16.37 25.05 -4.10
CA TYR A 35 -15.77 26.39 -4.10
C TYR A 35 -15.84 27.10 -2.74
N LYS A 36 -16.95 26.98 -1.99
CA LYS A 36 -17.07 27.55 -0.64
C LYS A 36 -16.08 26.91 0.34
N HIS A 37 -15.93 25.59 0.30
CA HIS A 37 -14.95 24.90 1.14
C HIS A 37 -13.52 25.34 0.82
N ILE A 38 -13.21 25.51 -0.47
CA ILE A 38 -11.90 26.01 -0.93
C ILE A 38 -11.68 27.42 -0.38
N ALA A 39 -12.64 28.32 -0.59
CA ALA A 39 -12.57 29.71 -0.13
C ALA A 39 -12.40 29.83 1.40
N GLU A 40 -13.06 28.97 2.18
CA GLU A 40 -12.87 28.93 3.63
C GLU A 40 -11.46 28.47 3.97
N LEU A 41 -11.04 27.29 3.50
CA LEU A 41 -9.76 26.69 3.83
C LEU A 41 -8.58 27.56 3.36
N SER A 42 -8.72 28.25 2.23
CA SER A 42 -7.73 29.16 1.66
C SER A 42 -7.86 30.60 2.14
N SER A 43 -8.61 30.89 3.20
CA SER A 43 -8.69 32.24 3.78
C SER A 43 -7.51 32.52 4.72
N ASP A 44 -7.15 33.81 4.87
CA ASP A 44 -6.04 34.25 5.72
C ASP A 44 -6.17 33.80 7.18
N LYS A 45 -7.41 33.56 7.64
CA LYS A 45 -7.72 32.96 8.95
C LYS A 45 -6.92 31.68 9.20
N TYR A 46 -6.68 30.87 8.18
CA TYR A 46 -5.96 29.61 8.30
C TYR A 46 -4.43 29.74 8.16
N GLY A 47 -3.91 30.96 7.90
CA GLY A 47 -2.47 31.25 7.91
C GLY A 47 -1.63 30.29 7.07
N GLY A 48 -2.11 29.91 5.89
CA GLY A 48 -1.44 28.98 4.99
C GLY A 48 -1.25 27.55 5.50
N ARG A 49 -1.96 27.16 6.57
CA ARG A 49 -2.14 25.77 7.01
C ARG A 49 -0.84 24.96 7.20
N LEU A 50 0.27 25.60 7.54
CA LEU A 50 1.53 24.91 7.84
C LEU A 50 1.36 23.93 9.01
N PRO A 51 1.77 22.66 8.89
CA PRO A 51 1.64 21.69 9.97
C PRO A 51 2.22 22.19 11.31
N GLY A 52 1.48 21.93 12.40
CA GLY A 52 1.82 22.40 13.75
C GLY A 52 1.39 23.82 14.10
N THR A 53 0.98 24.65 13.12
CA THR A 53 0.41 25.98 13.38
C THR A 53 -1.03 25.91 13.90
N TYR A 54 -1.53 27.03 14.44
CA TYR A 54 -2.94 27.16 14.82
C TYR A 54 -3.87 27.05 13.61
N GLY A 55 -3.49 27.64 12.48
CA GLY A 55 -4.24 27.57 11.23
C GLY A 55 -4.42 26.14 10.70
N ASN A 56 -3.37 25.32 10.76
CA ASN A 56 -3.47 23.90 10.39
C ASN A 56 -4.38 23.10 11.34
N ARG A 57 -4.36 23.39 12.65
CA ARG A 57 -5.33 22.79 13.60
C ARG A 57 -6.76 23.20 13.30
N MET A 58 -7.01 24.46 12.95
CA MET A 58 -8.34 24.90 12.52
C MET A 58 -8.80 24.18 11.25
N ALA A 59 -7.90 23.94 10.29
CA ALA A 59 -8.22 23.18 9.08
C ALA A 59 -8.61 21.73 9.41
N GLN A 60 -7.85 21.06 10.29
CA GLN A 60 -8.18 19.72 10.81
C GLN A 60 -9.58 19.68 11.41
N GLU A 61 -9.88 20.62 12.31
CA GLU A 61 -11.20 20.69 12.95
C GLU A 61 -12.31 21.01 11.96
N TYR A 62 -12.06 21.87 10.98
CA TYR A 62 -13.03 22.21 9.95
C TYR A 62 -13.43 20.97 9.15
N VAL A 63 -12.47 20.23 8.62
CA VAL A 63 -12.73 19.00 7.86
C VAL A 63 -13.46 17.97 8.71
N ALA A 64 -13.06 17.78 9.97
CA ALA A 64 -13.71 16.85 10.88
C ALA A 64 -15.18 17.24 11.16
N LYS A 65 -15.45 18.53 11.38
CA LYS A 65 -16.81 19.06 11.56
C LYS A 65 -17.66 18.87 10.31
N GLU A 66 -17.11 19.08 9.12
CA GLU A 66 -17.84 18.83 7.87
C GLU A 66 -18.13 17.33 7.68
N PHE A 67 -17.18 16.44 7.97
CA PHE A 67 -17.43 14.99 7.97
C PHE A 67 -18.51 14.56 8.97
N GLU A 68 -18.53 15.15 10.16
CA GLU A 68 -19.57 14.92 11.16
C GLU A 68 -20.93 15.41 10.69
N LYS A 69 -21.03 16.62 10.14
CA LYS A 69 -22.27 17.18 9.57
C LYS A 69 -22.82 16.31 8.43
N ILE A 70 -21.95 15.81 7.56
CA ILE A 70 -22.30 14.86 6.49
C ILE A 70 -22.76 13.51 7.09
N GLY A 71 -22.33 13.17 8.31
CA GLY A 71 -22.67 11.91 8.97
C GLY A 71 -21.84 10.74 8.44
N LEU A 72 -20.57 10.98 8.10
CA LEU A 72 -19.59 9.93 7.83
C LEU A 72 -19.26 9.17 9.13
N LYS A 73 -18.80 7.93 9.02
CA LYS A 73 -18.31 7.18 10.18
C LYS A 73 -16.87 7.58 10.52
N PRO A 74 -16.54 7.79 11.81
CA PRO A 74 -15.17 8.05 12.26
C PRO A 74 -14.35 6.75 12.34
N ILE A 75 -13.03 6.85 12.21
CA ILE A 75 -12.11 5.70 12.13
C ILE A 75 -11.86 4.96 13.45
N SER A 76 -12.03 5.62 14.60
CA SER A 76 -11.81 4.98 15.90
C SER A 76 -12.55 5.71 17.02
N ASN A 77 -13.31 5.00 17.85
CA ASN A 77 -13.95 5.50 19.08
C ASN A 77 -14.65 6.88 18.96
N GLY A 78 -15.25 7.18 17.81
CA GLY A 78 -15.92 8.47 17.57
C GLY A 78 -15.01 9.58 17.01
N SER A 79 -13.69 9.38 16.90
CA SER A 79 -12.74 10.35 16.37
C SER A 79 -12.45 10.16 14.88
N TYR A 80 -12.46 11.26 14.13
CA TYR A 80 -11.98 11.33 12.74
C TYR A 80 -10.45 11.46 12.64
N PHE A 81 -9.76 11.71 13.75
CA PHE A 81 -8.34 12.04 13.75
C PHE A 81 -7.46 10.79 13.82
N GLN A 82 -6.49 10.71 12.90
CA GLN A 82 -5.35 9.80 12.96
C GLN A 82 -4.11 10.63 13.26
N THR A 83 -3.68 10.63 14.52
CA THR A 83 -2.62 11.50 15.04
C THR A 83 -1.24 10.88 14.94
N PHE A 84 -0.25 11.69 14.55
CA PHE A 84 1.16 11.32 14.43
C PHE A 84 2.06 12.55 14.62
N LYS A 85 3.36 12.32 14.67
CA LYS A 85 4.37 13.38 14.85
C LYS A 85 5.20 13.56 13.59
N ILE A 86 5.45 14.82 13.25
CA ILE A 86 6.34 15.21 12.15
C ILE A 86 7.25 16.34 12.61
N ILE A 87 8.27 16.67 11.82
CA ILE A 87 9.03 17.90 12.01
C ILE A 87 8.50 18.97 11.04
N SER A 88 8.36 20.20 11.52
CA SER A 88 7.97 21.34 10.70
C SER A 88 8.97 22.50 10.81
N PRO A 89 9.28 23.18 9.69
CA PRO A 89 10.12 24.37 9.67
C PRO A 89 9.32 25.63 10.04
N PHE A 90 9.89 26.49 10.89
CA PHE A 90 9.32 27.78 11.28
C PHE A 90 10.33 28.88 11.02
N LEU A 91 10.02 29.78 10.08
CA LEU A 91 10.75 31.02 9.86
C LEU A 91 10.10 32.13 10.69
N ASN A 92 10.70 32.46 11.84
CA ASN A 92 10.03 33.30 12.84
C ASN A 92 10.32 34.81 12.71
N GLU A 93 11.43 35.18 12.06
CA GLU A 93 11.90 36.57 11.98
C GLU A 93 12.33 36.91 10.54
N PRO A 94 12.24 38.19 10.12
CA PRO A 94 12.70 38.61 8.81
C PRO A 94 14.15 38.19 8.54
N VAL A 95 14.40 37.61 7.36
CA VAL A 95 15.74 37.14 6.99
C VAL A 95 16.60 38.31 6.55
N LYS A 96 17.80 38.39 7.11
CA LYS A 96 18.84 39.32 6.68
C LYS A 96 19.80 38.61 5.74
N PHE A 97 19.98 39.13 4.52
CA PHE A 97 21.01 38.68 3.60
C PHE A 97 21.65 39.90 2.90
N GLU A 98 22.86 40.24 3.32
CA GLU A 98 23.60 41.42 2.86
C GLU A 98 24.99 41.05 2.35
N VAL A 99 25.49 41.78 1.35
CA VAL A 99 26.88 41.73 0.89
C VAL A 99 27.64 42.91 1.46
N LEU A 100 28.84 42.65 1.96
CA LEU A 100 29.76 43.62 2.52
C LEU A 100 31.03 43.68 1.69
N ASP A 101 31.50 44.89 1.41
CA ASP A 101 32.82 45.10 0.81
C ASP A 101 33.96 44.80 1.81
N ASN A 102 35.20 45.01 1.37
CA ASN A 102 36.39 44.76 2.19
C ASN A 102 36.56 45.76 3.36
N GLU A 103 35.84 46.88 3.35
CA GLU A 103 35.80 47.86 4.45
C GLU A 103 34.67 47.55 5.45
N GLY A 104 33.79 46.60 5.11
CA GLY A 104 32.65 46.20 5.93
C GLY A 104 31.40 47.04 5.68
N ASN A 105 31.35 47.86 4.64
CA ASN A 105 30.15 48.60 4.25
C ASN A 105 29.16 47.67 3.55
N VAL A 106 27.87 47.82 3.84
CA VAL A 106 26.82 47.07 3.13
C VAL A 106 26.61 47.68 1.76
N ILE A 107 26.94 46.92 0.71
CA ILE A 107 26.81 47.37 -0.69
C ILE A 107 25.56 46.82 -1.38
N LYS A 108 25.00 45.72 -0.87
CA LYS A 108 23.81 45.07 -1.44
C LYS A 108 23.00 44.39 -0.35
N LYS A 109 21.67 44.44 -0.49
CA LYS A 109 20.70 43.71 0.34
C LYS A 109 19.78 42.91 -0.57
N TYR A 110 19.60 41.63 -0.27
CA TYR A 110 18.68 40.76 -0.98
C TYR A 110 17.37 40.61 -0.21
N LYS A 111 16.26 40.45 -0.95
CA LYS A 111 14.91 40.29 -0.41
C LYS A 111 14.45 38.84 -0.48
N LEU A 112 13.88 38.33 0.62
CA LEU A 112 13.27 37.01 0.66
C LEU A 112 12.12 36.88 -0.36
N ARG A 113 11.93 35.70 -0.94
CA ARG A 113 10.97 35.35 -2.02
C ARG A 113 11.19 36.06 -3.35
N LYS A 114 11.80 37.26 -3.35
CA LYS A 114 12.17 37.99 -4.55
C LYS A 114 13.54 37.58 -5.08
N ASP A 115 14.58 37.60 -4.25
CA ASP A 115 15.96 37.38 -4.69
C ASP A 115 16.49 36.01 -4.23
N PHE A 116 15.96 35.49 -3.11
CA PHE A 116 16.36 34.21 -2.54
C PHE A 116 15.24 33.55 -1.70
N ILE A 117 15.43 32.28 -1.38
CA ILE A 117 14.67 31.52 -0.39
C ILE A 117 15.62 30.76 0.54
N GLU A 118 15.16 30.51 1.75
CA GLU A 118 15.70 29.47 2.60
C GLU A 118 15.30 28.09 2.06
N ASN A 119 16.25 27.16 2.04
CA ASN A 119 15.93 25.76 1.80
C ASN A 119 15.65 25.07 3.14
N THR A 120 14.64 24.20 3.20
CA THR A 120 14.31 23.41 4.40
C THR A 120 14.75 21.95 4.29
N ARG A 121 15.19 21.50 3.11
CA ARG A 121 15.63 20.14 2.84
C ARG A 121 16.82 19.74 3.72
N ASP A 122 16.87 18.46 4.10
CA ASP A 122 17.94 17.86 4.90
C ASP A 122 18.20 18.61 6.23
N TYR A 123 17.20 19.42 6.63
CA TYR A 123 17.16 20.32 7.77
C TYR A 123 18.34 21.29 7.82
N SER A 124 18.42 22.16 6.80
CA SER A 124 19.21 23.40 6.80
C SER A 124 19.28 24.09 8.18
N LYS A 125 20.40 24.74 8.49
CA LYS A 125 20.61 25.38 9.78
C LYS A 125 19.99 26.79 9.83
N GLY A 126 19.37 27.16 10.95
CA GLY A 126 19.12 28.56 11.31
C GLY A 126 20.30 29.21 12.04
N GLY A 127 20.49 30.53 11.91
CA GLY A 127 21.45 31.29 12.69
C GLY A 127 22.11 32.43 11.93
N LYS A 128 23.23 32.89 12.49
CA LYS A 128 24.00 34.03 11.97
C LYS A 128 25.32 33.57 11.39
N VAL A 129 25.62 34.01 10.16
CA VAL A 129 26.89 33.77 9.50
C VAL A 129 27.39 35.07 8.90
N LYS A 130 28.60 35.48 9.29
CA LYS A 130 29.35 36.56 8.64
C LYS A 130 30.70 36.01 8.19
N GLY A 131 30.96 36.00 6.89
CA GLY A 131 32.15 35.39 6.33
C GLY A 131 32.38 35.74 4.86
N LYS A 132 33.60 35.52 4.39
CA LYS A 132 33.94 35.70 2.98
C LYS A 132 33.20 34.69 2.13
N ILE A 133 32.71 35.13 0.98
CA ILE A 133 32.13 34.24 -0.03
C ILE A 133 33.23 33.72 -0.94
N LYS A 134 33.21 32.41 -1.19
CA LYS A 134 34.12 31.74 -2.13
C LYS A 134 33.30 30.91 -3.12
N TYR A 135 33.41 31.26 -4.40
CA TYR A 135 32.91 30.43 -5.49
C TYR A 135 33.83 29.23 -5.71
N ILE A 136 33.24 28.05 -5.87
CA ILE A 136 33.95 26.81 -6.16
C ILE A 136 33.25 26.05 -7.28
N ASN A 137 34.04 25.42 -8.15
CA ASN A 137 33.52 24.51 -9.18
C ASN A 137 33.58 23.05 -8.70
N SER A 138 34.54 22.71 -7.82
CA SER A 138 34.67 21.38 -7.21
C SER A 138 34.78 21.47 -5.69
N LEU A 139 34.24 20.46 -5.01
CA LEU A 139 34.40 20.30 -3.55
C LEU A 139 35.85 19.96 -3.14
N ASP A 140 36.69 19.56 -4.08
CA ASP A 140 38.13 19.36 -3.84
C ASP A 140 38.88 20.68 -3.63
N ASP A 141 38.33 21.79 -4.12
CA ASP A 141 38.93 23.14 -4.04
C ASP A 141 38.72 23.80 -2.66
N ILE A 142 38.13 23.07 -1.70
CA ILE A 142 37.88 23.53 -0.34
C ILE A 142 39.13 23.32 0.52
N GLU A 143 39.86 24.41 0.73
CA GLU A 143 40.96 24.51 1.70
C GLU A 143 40.42 24.44 3.13
N THR A 144 41.00 23.56 3.95
CA THR A 144 40.51 23.17 5.28
C THR A 144 40.88 24.11 6.43
N ASP A 145 41.24 25.36 6.15
CA ASP A 145 41.71 26.24 7.22
C ASP A 145 41.27 27.69 6.99
N LYS A 146 40.67 28.28 8.04
CA LYS A 146 40.30 29.69 8.27
C LYS A 146 38.84 30.13 7.98
N ASP A 147 38.19 30.51 9.08
CA ASP A 147 37.04 31.41 9.29
C ASP A 147 35.83 31.36 8.33
N ASN A 148 34.68 30.92 8.87
CA ASN A 148 33.32 31.10 8.33
C ASN A 148 33.18 30.94 6.81
N ILE A 149 33.50 29.76 6.30
CA ILE A 149 33.40 29.43 4.88
C ILE A 149 31.93 29.53 4.42
N VAL A 150 31.65 30.52 3.56
CA VAL A 150 30.41 30.63 2.80
C VAL A 150 30.71 30.27 1.35
N LEU A 151 30.08 29.21 0.85
CA LEU A 151 30.33 28.72 -0.51
C LEU A 151 29.24 29.13 -1.47
N ILE A 152 29.65 29.54 -2.67
CA ILE A 152 28.78 29.65 -3.83
C ILE A 152 29.03 28.39 -4.66
N TYR A 153 28.05 27.47 -4.68
CA TYR A 153 28.23 26.14 -5.24
C TYR A 153 26.96 25.64 -5.95
N ASP A 154 27.11 25.28 -7.21
CA ASP A 154 26.06 24.65 -8.03
C ASP A 154 26.31 23.15 -8.12
N GLY A 155 25.57 22.34 -7.36
CA GLY A 155 25.73 20.89 -7.37
C GLY A 155 25.39 20.14 -6.08
N LEU A 156 24.71 20.76 -5.12
CA LEU A 156 24.35 20.20 -3.80
C LEU A 156 23.18 19.21 -3.84
N GLU A 157 22.99 18.49 -4.95
CA GLU A 157 21.88 17.55 -5.12
C GLU A 157 22.12 16.17 -4.48
N ASP A 158 23.35 15.90 -4.04
CA ASP A 158 23.83 14.59 -3.58
C ASP A 158 24.17 14.61 -2.07
N LEU A 159 23.69 13.60 -1.34
CA LEU A 159 23.95 13.40 0.08
C LEU A 159 25.45 13.30 0.39
N GLU A 160 26.24 12.65 -0.45
CA GLU A 160 27.69 12.50 -0.22
C GLU A 160 28.43 13.84 -0.35
N LYS A 161 27.97 14.71 -1.26
CA LYS A 161 28.47 16.09 -1.38
C LYS A 161 28.14 16.90 -0.14
N ALA A 162 26.93 16.78 0.39
CA ALA A 162 26.53 17.45 1.62
C ALA A 162 27.38 17.00 2.83
N LYS A 163 27.70 15.71 2.97
CA LYS A 163 28.62 15.21 4.01
C LYS A 163 30.01 15.84 3.92
N LYS A 164 30.58 15.90 2.71
CA LYS A 164 31.90 16.51 2.48
C LYS A 164 31.93 17.98 2.88
N LEU A 165 30.86 18.73 2.60
CA LEU A 165 30.73 20.13 3.03
C LEU A 165 30.74 20.28 4.56
N VAL A 166 30.06 19.36 5.27
CA VAL A 166 30.07 19.31 6.74
C VAL A 166 31.46 18.99 7.28
N GLU A 167 32.14 17.99 6.73
CA GLU A 167 33.52 17.61 7.11
C GLU A 167 34.50 18.77 6.93
N LYS A 168 34.30 19.58 5.89
CA LYS A 168 35.09 20.79 5.62
C LYS A 168 34.70 22.00 6.48
N GLY A 169 33.69 21.88 7.34
CA GLY A 169 33.31 22.93 8.30
C GLY A 169 32.55 24.11 7.70
N VAL A 170 31.96 23.95 6.51
CA VAL A 170 31.18 24.98 5.80
C VAL A 170 30.02 25.47 6.68
N LYS A 171 29.78 26.79 6.71
CA LYS A 171 28.74 27.40 7.54
C LYS A 171 27.49 27.79 6.77
N ALA A 172 27.66 28.16 5.50
CA ALA A 172 26.55 28.45 4.61
C ALA A 172 26.91 28.07 3.17
N VAL A 173 25.91 27.62 2.42
CA VAL A 173 25.98 27.40 0.98
C VAL A 173 24.90 28.22 0.30
N ILE A 174 25.28 28.88 -0.78
CA ILE A 174 24.40 29.63 -1.66
C ILE A 174 24.43 28.95 -3.02
N ARG A 175 23.27 28.52 -3.50
CA ARG A 175 23.13 27.77 -4.77
C ARG A 175 22.07 28.41 -5.67
N PRO A 176 22.16 28.25 -7.00
CA PRO A 176 21.16 28.82 -7.88
C PRO A 176 19.87 27.98 -7.86
N THR A 177 18.77 28.56 -8.33
CA THR A 177 17.58 27.80 -8.76
C THR A 177 17.98 26.80 -9.85
N THR A 178 17.59 25.54 -9.72
CA THR A 178 17.90 24.48 -10.69
C THR A 178 17.05 24.62 -11.96
N MET A 179 17.62 24.24 -13.11
CA MET A 179 16.84 24.04 -14.34
C MET A 179 15.93 22.81 -14.21
N ASP A 180 14.77 22.80 -14.86
CA ASP A 180 13.95 21.58 -14.90
C ASP A 180 14.64 20.46 -15.71
N LEU A 181 14.11 19.23 -15.62
CA LEU A 181 14.60 18.05 -16.36
C LEU A 181 14.60 18.21 -17.89
N LYS A 182 14.07 19.31 -18.43
CA LYS A 182 13.97 19.63 -19.86
C LYS A 182 14.80 20.86 -20.24
N GLY A 183 15.61 21.39 -19.33
CA GLY A 183 16.46 22.55 -19.59
C GLY A 183 15.67 23.87 -19.73
N LYS A 184 14.42 23.93 -19.25
CA LYS A 184 13.70 25.21 -19.12
C LYS A 184 14.02 25.84 -17.77
N GLU A 185 14.30 27.14 -17.79
CA GLU A 185 14.52 27.92 -16.58
C GLU A 185 13.22 27.99 -15.75
N LYS A 186 13.16 27.24 -14.64
CA LYS A 186 12.31 27.64 -13.50
C LYS A 186 13.14 28.62 -12.67
N ASN A 187 13.25 29.88 -13.12
CA ASN A 187 13.70 30.97 -12.25
C ASN A 187 12.56 31.35 -11.27
N LEU A 188 12.03 30.35 -10.57
CA LEU A 188 10.90 30.47 -9.65
C LEU A 188 11.42 30.18 -8.25
N LEU A 189 11.20 31.13 -7.35
CA LEU A 189 11.54 31.02 -5.95
C LEU A 189 10.27 30.64 -5.19
N ILE A 190 10.04 29.33 -5.07
CA ILE A 190 8.89 28.78 -4.35
C ILE A 190 9.24 28.57 -2.89
N LYS A 191 8.31 28.87 -1.97
CA LYS A 191 8.53 28.60 -0.55
C LYS A 191 8.53 27.09 -0.32
N THR A 192 9.57 26.56 0.30
CA THR A 192 9.70 25.12 0.54
C THR A 192 9.55 24.83 2.02
N VAL A 193 8.79 23.79 2.33
CA VAL A 193 8.71 23.19 3.68
C VAL A 193 9.06 21.70 3.65
N TYR A 194 9.63 21.26 2.52
CA TYR A 194 10.05 19.90 2.32
C TYR A 194 11.24 19.58 3.20
N ILE A 195 11.14 18.44 3.86
CA ILE A 195 12.02 18.04 4.94
C ILE A 195 13.05 16.97 4.50
N GLY A 196 12.79 16.26 3.41
CA GLY A 196 13.59 15.10 2.99
C GLY A 196 13.16 13.78 3.63
N GLU A 197 13.73 12.67 3.16
CA GLU A 197 13.81 11.44 3.95
C GLU A 197 14.65 11.71 5.20
N LYS A 198 14.61 10.84 6.24
CA LYS A 198 15.36 11.09 7.49
C LYS A 198 16.77 11.54 7.19
N ALA A 199 17.03 12.83 7.38
CA ALA A 199 18.33 13.42 7.11
C ALA A 199 19.37 12.58 7.84
N ASP A 200 20.45 12.23 7.13
CA ASP A 200 21.60 11.65 7.81
C ASP A 200 21.94 12.61 8.96
N LYS A 201 21.89 12.14 10.21
CA LYS A 201 22.07 13.01 11.38
C LYS A 201 23.45 13.66 11.40
N LYS A 202 24.37 13.19 10.54
CA LYS A 202 25.64 13.85 10.27
C LYS A 202 25.48 15.20 9.55
N ILE A 203 24.46 15.36 8.71
CA ILE A 203 24.19 16.57 7.90
C ILE A 203 23.15 17.50 8.52
N GLU A 204 22.20 16.92 9.26
CA GLU A 204 21.10 17.65 9.90
C GLU A 204 21.59 18.88 10.70
N GLY A 205 21.10 20.07 10.33
CA GLY A 205 21.33 21.33 11.04
C GLY A 205 22.78 21.84 11.03
N LYS A 206 23.62 21.43 10.07
CA LYS A 206 25.05 21.76 10.08
C LYS A 206 25.42 23.08 9.40
N PHE A 207 24.76 23.43 8.29
CA PHE A 207 25.02 24.66 7.54
C PHE A 207 23.72 25.29 7.03
N ILE A 208 23.75 26.60 6.78
CA ILE A 208 22.65 27.34 6.16
C ILE A 208 22.64 27.04 4.66
N ASP A 209 21.50 26.63 4.10
CA ASP A 209 21.32 26.48 2.65
C ASP A 209 20.34 27.53 2.12
N ILE A 210 20.82 28.38 1.21
CA ILE A 210 20.06 29.44 0.55
C ILE A 210 20.04 29.17 -0.95
N VAL A 211 18.83 29.22 -1.53
CA VAL A 211 18.64 29.18 -2.98
C VAL A 211 18.42 30.60 -3.48
N VAL A 212 19.21 31.03 -4.46
CA VAL A 212 19.11 32.35 -5.07
C VAL A 212 18.68 32.23 -6.53
N ARG A 213 18.09 33.29 -7.08
CA ARG A 213 17.92 33.38 -8.54
C ARG A 213 19.26 33.27 -9.25
N LYS A 214 19.25 32.79 -10.49
CA LYS A 214 20.46 32.66 -11.31
C LYS A 214 21.22 33.98 -11.46
N GLU A 215 20.52 35.10 -11.66
CA GLU A 215 21.14 36.42 -11.80
C GLU A 215 21.81 36.87 -10.50
N VAL A 216 21.20 36.52 -9.35
CA VAL A 216 21.77 36.79 -8.01
C VAL A 216 22.98 35.88 -7.76
N PHE A 217 22.94 34.63 -8.23
CA PHE A 217 24.08 33.73 -8.15
C PHE A 217 25.29 34.27 -8.92
N GLU A 218 25.09 34.69 -10.18
CA GLU A 218 26.13 35.29 -11.02
C GLU A 218 26.71 36.56 -10.38
N GLU A 219 25.86 37.43 -9.84
CA GLU A 219 26.29 38.62 -9.08
C GLU A 219 27.14 38.26 -7.85
N LEU A 220 26.76 37.21 -7.11
CA LEU A 220 27.52 36.73 -5.96
C LEU A 220 28.88 36.13 -6.37
N VAL A 221 28.98 35.48 -7.53
CA VAL A 221 30.27 35.01 -8.07
C VAL A 221 31.22 36.18 -8.31
N ASP A 222 30.72 37.28 -8.88
CA ASP A 222 31.52 38.50 -9.08
C ASP A 222 31.97 39.11 -7.75
N PHE A 223 31.12 39.10 -6.72
CA PHE A 223 31.50 39.56 -5.38
C PHE A 223 32.54 38.64 -4.72
N SER A 224 32.45 37.33 -4.93
CA SER A 224 33.47 36.37 -4.50
C SER A 224 34.84 36.71 -5.10
N ASN A 225 34.90 37.04 -6.39
CA ASN A 225 36.15 37.44 -7.07
C ASN A 225 36.77 38.73 -6.50
N LYS A 226 35.96 39.60 -5.89
CA LYS A 226 36.40 40.84 -5.22
C LYS A 226 36.80 40.63 -3.75
N GLY A 227 36.67 39.40 -3.24
CA GLY A 227 36.99 39.04 -1.86
C GLY A 227 35.95 39.48 -0.83
N TYR A 228 34.74 39.81 -1.27
CA TYR A 228 33.67 40.34 -0.42
C TYR A 228 33.13 39.29 0.54
N SER A 229 32.37 39.78 1.52
CA SER A 229 31.74 38.96 2.55
C SER A 229 30.23 39.06 2.50
N VAL A 230 29.55 38.11 3.15
CA VAL A 230 28.10 38.18 3.39
C VAL A 230 27.79 38.23 4.87
N ASN A 231 26.64 38.79 5.21
CA ASN A 231 26.03 38.74 6.53
C ASN A 231 24.63 38.17 6.40
N ILE A 232 24.46 36.94 6.90
CA ILE A 232 23.22 36.17 6.87
C ILE A 232 22.70 36.04 8.31
N ASP A 233 21.44 36.38 8.54
CA ASP A 233 20.72 36.16 9.80
C ASP A 233 19.36 35.55 9.46
N ILE A 234 19.18 34.27 9.77
CA ILE A 234 17.97 33.51 9.47
C ILE A 234 17.48 32.78 10.73
N ASN A 235 16.28 33.14 11.22
CA ASN A 235 15.64 32.46 12.34
C ASN A 235 14.75 31.30 11.87
N LEU A 236 15.37 30.29 11.24
CA LEU A 236 14.74 29.05 10.81
C LEU A 236 14.86 27.99 11.90
N VAL A 237 13.73 27.55 12.45
CA VAL A 237 13.65 26.61 13.57
C VAL A 237 12.81 25.40 13.16
N PHE A 238 13.33 24.20 13.40
CA PHE A 238 12.58 22.97 13.16
C PHE A 238 12.06 22.42 14.48
N LYS A 239 10.76 22.08 14.53
CA LYS A 239 10.12 21.56 15.74
C LYS A 239 9.38 20.28 15.43
N GLU A 240 9.50 19.29 16.32
CA GLU A 240 8.58 18.16 16.34
C GLU A 240 7.19 18.65 16.75
N VAL A 241 6.21 18.43 15.90
CA VAL A 241 4.82 18.84 16.09
C VAL A 241 3.92 17.62 15.96
N GLU A 242 2.85 17.62 16.75
CA GLU A 242 1.79 16.63 16.65
C GLU A 242 0.71 17.14 15.69
N VAL A 243 0.35 16.30 14.73
CA VAL A 243 -0.59 16.60 13.65
C VAL A 243 -1.50 15.40 13.41
N SER A 244 -2.63 15.60 12.74
CA SER A 244 -3.52 14.49 12.39
C SER A 244 -3.94 14.54 10.94
N ASN A 245 -4.06 13.35 10.34
CA ASN A 245 -4.94 13.15 9.19
C ASN A 245 -6.40 13.18 9.69
N VAL A 246 -7.33 13.60 8.83
CA VAL A 246 -8.76 13.57 9.12
C VAL A 246 -9.44 12.57 8.20
N ILE A 247 -10.00 11.50 8.76
CA ILE A 247 -10.46 10.35 7.99
C ILE A 247 -11.89 10.00 8.40
N GLY A 248 -12.80 10.01 7.43
CA GLY A 248 -14.18 9.57 7.56
C GLY A 248 -14.53 8.55 6.48
N TYR A 249 -15.54 7.71 6.70
CA TYR A 249 -15.90 6.68 5.73
C TYR A 249 -17.40 6.39 5.63
N ILE A 250 -17.80 5.86 4.48
CA ILE A 250 -19.12 5.28 4.22
C ILE A 250 -18.94 3.75 4.14
N PRO A 251 -19.54 2.96 5.05
CA PRO A 251 -19.38 1.51 5.04
C PRO A 251 -20.01 0.87 3.81
N GLY A 252 -19.34 -0.13 3.25
CA GLY A 252 -19.90 -0.99 2.22
C GLY A 252 -21.04 -1.86 2.76
N ASN A 253 -22.03 -2.16 1.91
CA ASN A 253 -23.20 -2.98 2.26
C ASN A 253 -23.11 -4.44 1.78
N ASP A 254 -22.12 -4.77 0.95
CA ASP A 254 -21.94 -6.13 0.42
C ASP A 254 -21.02 -6.94 1.34
N GLU A 255 -21.45 -8.14 1.77
CA GLU A 255 -20.69 -8.94 2.75
C GLU A 255 -19.27 -9.32 2.29
N LYS A 256 -19.05 -9.47 0.99
CA LYS A 256 -17.74 -9.81 0.41
C LYS A 256 -16.94 -8.55 0.15
N LEU A 257 -17.54 -7.57 -0.52
CA LEU A 257 -16.85 -6.40 -1.05
C LEU A 257 -16.68 -5.27 -0.01
N LYS A 258 -17.41 -5.26 1.11
CA LYS A 258 -17.28 -4.20 2.14
C LYS A 258 -15.89 -4.10 2.77
N LYS A 259 -15.03 -5.12 2.60
CA LYS A 259 -13.63 -5.12 3.04
C LYS A 259 -12.68 -4.50 2.03
N GLU A 260 -13.09 -4.37 0.77
CA GLU A 260 -12.38 -3.61 -0.25
C GLU A 260 -12.70 -2.13 -0.08
N VAL A 261 -11.73 -1.27 -0.44
CA VAL A 261 -11.79 0.16 -0.14
C VAL A 261 -11.57 0.97 -1.40
N ILE A 262 -12.44 1.95 -1.60
CA ILE A 262 -12.21 3.05 -2.54
C ILE A 262 -11.83 4.26 -1.71
N LEU A 263 -10.55 4.62 -1.73
CA LEU A 263 -10.00 5.74 -0.96
C LEU A 263 -9.96 6.99 -1.83
N ILE A 264 -10.59 8.06 -1.36
CA ILE A 264 -10.54 9.40 -1.91
C ILE A 264 -9.66 10.24 -0.98
N GLY A 265 -8.50 10.65 -1.49
CA GLY A 265 -7.49 11.40 -0.75
C GLY A 265 -7.37 12.83 -1.24
N ALA A 266 -6.96 13.74 -0.36
CA ALA A 266 -6.43 15.07 -0.69
C ALA A 266 -5.66 15.57 0.53
N HIS A 267 -4.63 16.38 0.38
CA HIS A 267 -4.01 17.03 1.53
C HIS A 267 -4.63 18.40 1.79
N PHE A 268 -4.60 18.84 3.05
CA PHE A 268 -5.13 20.14 3.45
C PHE A 268 -4.06 21.08 4.00
N ASP A 269 -2.86 20.59 4.31
CA ASP A 269 -1.75 21.46 4.70
C ASP A 269 -1.20 22.25 3.53
N HIS A 270 -0.46 23.32 3.84
CA HIS A 270 0.28 24.12 2.87
C HIS A 270 1.50 24.79 3.55
N VAL A 271 2.13 25.78 2.91
CA VAL A 271 3.47 26.28 3.30
C VAL A 271 3.49 27.42 4.36
N GLY A 272 2.33 27.87 4.85
CA GLY A 272 2.24 28.81 5.98
C GLY A 272 2.36 30.30 5.66
N THR A 273 2.99 31.06 6.54
CA THR A 273 3.17 32.52 6.43
C THR A 273 4.64 32.92 6.51
N ASP A 274 5.00 34.06 5.94
CA ASP A 274 6.31 34.69 6.14
C ASP A 274 6.28 35.74 7.27
N PRO A 275 7.44 36.08 7.85
CA PRO A 275 7.54 37.07 8.94
C PRO A 275 7.04 38.47 8.60
N ASP A 276 6.95 38.82 7.31
CA ASP A 276 6.39 40.10 6.85
C ASP A 276 4.86 40.12 6.81
N GLY A 277 4.22 39.00 7.17
CA GLY A 277 2.76 38.84 7.18
C GLY A 277 2.19 38.26 5.89
N SER A 278 3.01 37.98 4.88
CA SER A 278 2.56 37.33 3.65
C SER A 278 1.99 35.95 3.95
N VAL A 279 0.77 35.68 3.48
CA VAL A 279 0.09 34.39 3.63
C VAL A 279 0.15 33.64 2.31
N PHE A 280 0.53 32.37 2.38
CA PHE A 280 0.49 31.47 1.23
C PHE A 280 -0.82 30.69 1.36
N ASN A 281 -1.85 31.11 0.64
CA ASN A 281 -3.21 30.64 0.89
C ASN A 281 -3.46 29.22 0.35
N GLY A 282 -2.75 28.78 -0.67
CA GLY A 282 -2.83 27.41 -1.18
C GLY A 282 -4.22 27.04 -1.65
N ALA A 283 -4.86 27.92 -2.43
CA ALA A 283 -6.23 27.70 -2.88
C ALA A 283 -6.30 26.55 -3.87
N LEU A 284 -5.42 26.55 -4.86
CA LEU A 284 -5.22 25.44 -5.77
C LEU A 284 -4.46 24.31 -5.08
N ASP A 285 -3.34 24.60 -4.42
CA ASP A 285 -2.49 23.63 -3.72
C ASP A 285 -2.61 23.75 -2.18
N ASN A 286 -3.42 22.96 -1.50
CA ASN A 286 -4.42 22.03 -2.02
C ASN A 286 -5.77 22.14 -1.30
N ALA A 287 -6.18 23.38 -0.98
CA ALA A 287 -7.56 23.61 -0.53
C ALA A 287 -8.57 23.12 -1.59
N SER A 288 -8.21 23.17 -2.88
CA SER A 288 -9.02 22.68 -3.99
C SER A 288 -9.37 21.20 -3.91
N GLY A 289 -8.39 20.33 -3.68
CA GLY A 289 -8.59 18.89 -3.53
C GLY A 289 -9.37 18.56 -2.26
N THR A 290 -9.07 19.26 -1.15
CA THR A 290 -9.84 19.08 0.10
C THR A 290 -11.29 19.53 -0.03
N GLY A 291 -11.55 20.66 -0.70
CA GLY A 291 -12.91 21.14 -0.97
C GLY A 291 -13.70 20.20 -1.89
N MET A 292 -13.05 19.65 -2.92
CA MET A 292 -13.60 18.60 -3.77
C MET A 292 -13.94 17.34 -2.96
N LEU A 293 -13.03 16.90 -2.09
CA LEU A 293 -13.21 15.73 -1.24
C LEU A 293 -14.42 15.88 -0.29
N LEU A 294 -14.59 17.05 0.32
CA LEU A 294 -15.75 17.35 1.16
C LEU A 294 -17.07 17.31 0.38
N GLU A 295 -17.09 17.91 -0.81
CA GLU A 295 -18.29 17.93 -1.65
C GLU A 295 -18.63 16.54 -2.22
N LEU A 296 -17.62 15.75 -2.61
CA LEU A 296 -17.80 14.36 -3.00
C LEU A 296 -18.37 13.52 -1.85
N ALA A 297 -17.89 13.72 -0.62
CA ALA A 297 -18.40 13.03 0.55
C ALA A 297 -19.89 13.35 0.80
N ARG A 298 -20.25 14.64 0.71
CA ARG A 298 -21.64 15.11 0.81
C ARG A 298 -22.52 14.49 -0.28
N ALA A 299 -22.11 14.61 -1.54
CA ALA A 299 -22.81 14.06 -2.71
C ALA A 299 -23.03 12.54 -2.60
N MET A 300 -22.00 11.77 -2.22
CA MET A 300 -22.12 10.33 -2.04
C MET A 300 -23.12 9.98 -0.93
N LYS A 301 -23.08 10.71 0.19
CA LYS A 301 -23.98 10.47 1.31
C LYS A 301 -25.44 10.82 0.98
N GLU A 302 -25.67 12.00 0.42
CA GLU A 302 -27.01 12.50 0.11
C GLU A 302 -27.69 11.73 -1.03
N SER A 303 -26.92 11.13 -1.94
CA SER A 303 -27.46 10.28 -3.01
C SER A 303 -28.32 9.12 -2.49
N GLY A 304 -28.16 8.73 -1.22
CA GLY A 304 -28.85 7.61 -0.59
C GLY A 304 -28.41 6.24 -1.12
N LYS A 305 -27.49 6.20 -2.09
CA LYS A 305 -26.96 4.96 -2.65
C LYS A 305 -26.05 4.29 -1.63
N LYS A 306 -26.25 2.99 -1.43
CA LYS A 306 -25.44 2.18 -0.53
C LYS A 306 -24.28 1.57 -1.32
N PRO A 307 -23.02 1.96 -1.07
CA PRO A 307 -21.90 1.40 -1.81
C PRO A 307 -21.69 -0.05 -1.43
N LYS A 308 -21.28 -0.88 -2.40
CA LYS A 308 -20.90 -2.28 -2.15
C LYS A 308 -19.57 -2.36 -1.41
N ARG A 309 -18.60 -1.55 -1.84
CA ARG A 309 -17.30 -1.37 -1.18
C ARG A 309 -17.35 -0.26 -0.16
N THR A 310 -16.42 -0.26 0.78
CA THR A 310 -16.27 0.87 1.71
C THR A 310 -15.64 2.05 0.97
N ILE A 311 -16.20 3.25 1.12
CA ILE A 311 -15.61 4.49 0.59
C ILE A 311 -14.94 5.22 1.75
N VAL A 312 -13.64 5.49 1.65
CA VAL A 312 -12.87 6.22 2.66
C VAL A 312 -12.53 7.59 2.09
N PHE A 313 -12.79 8.64 2.86
CA PHE A 313 -12.37 10.01 2.58
C PHE A 313 -11.28 10.37 3.57
N ALA A 314 -10.07 10.65 3.07
CA ALA A 314 -8.90 10.93 3.88
C ALA A 314 -8.30 12.29 3.49
N ALA A 315 -8.41 13.27 4.40
CA ALA A 315 -7.69 14.52 4.29
C ALA A 315 -6.32 14.38 4.97
N PHE A 316 -5.25 14.37 4.18
CA PHE A 316 -3.88 14.16 4.65
C PHE A 316 -3.24 15.45 5.15
N ASN A 317 -2.31 15.32 6.11
CA ASN A 317 -1.54 16.41 6.67
C ASN A 317 -0.04 16.15 6.48
N GLY A 318 0.75 17.19 6.27
CA GLY A 318 2.19 17.11 6.06
C GLY A 318 2.56 16.54 4.69
N GLU A 319 1.75 16.73 3.66
CA GLU A 319 2.10 16.38 2.28
C GLU A 319 3.33 17.20 1.83
N GLU A 320 3.29 18.50 2.08
CA GLU A 320 4.31 19.47 1.68
C GLU A 320 5.65 19.21 2.37
N SER A 321 5.59 18.57 3.54
CA SER A 321 6.74 18.11 4.32
C SER A 321 7.26 16.74 3.87
N GLY A 322 6.80 16.24 2.71
CA GLY A 322 7.23 14.98 2.10
C GLY A 322 6.32 13.79 2.36
N LEU A 323 5.02 13.94 2.10
CA LEU A 323 3.98 12.90 2.13
C LEU A 323 3.78 12.27 3.51
N GLN A 324 3.99 13.02 4.59
CA GLN A 324 4.04 12.46 5.94
C GLN A 324 2.72 11.80 6.35
N GLY A 325 1.59 12.43 6.01
CA GLY A 325 0.25 11.93 6.31
C GLY A 325 -0.10 10.64 5.60
N SER A 326 0.07 10.58 4.27
CA SER A 326 -0.21 9.35 3.51
C SER A 326 0.77 8.22 3.83
N LYS A 327 2.05 8.52 4.10
CA LYS A 327 3.02 7.53 4.62
C LYS A 327 2.55 6.96 5.96
N TYR A 328 2.09 7.80 6.87
CA TYR A 328 1.56 7.35 8.16
C TYR A 328 0.27 6.53 7.99
N TYR A 329 -0.61 6.90 7.07
CA TYR A 329 -1.81 6.11 6.76
C TYR A 329 -1.44 4.69 6.30
N VAL A 330 -0.51 4.56 5.36
CA VAL A 330 -0.05 3.27 4.82
C VAL A 330 0.67 2.44 5.87
N PHE A 331 1.41 3.10 6.77
CA PHE A 331 2.11 2.46 7.89
C PHE A 331 1.13 1.91 8.94
N SER A 332 0.22 2.74 9.43
CA SER A 332 -0.72 2.41 10.51
C SER A 332 -1.91 1.56 10.07
N ARG A 333 -2.25 1.59 8.76
CA ARG A 333 -3.28 0.77 8.11
C ARG A 333 -4.64 0.83 8.82
N PRO A 334 -5.28 2.02 8.91
CA PRO A 334 -6.62 2.13 9.48
C PRO A 334 -7.65 1.31 8.68
N PHE A 335 -7.36 1.06 7.40
CA PHE A 335 -8.11 0.15 6.54
C PHE A 335 -7.17 -0.82 5.82
N PRO A 336 -7.66 -1.99 5.34
CA PRO A 336 -6.85 -2.96 4.60
C PRO A 336 -6.32 -2.39 3.28
N LEU A 337 -5.02 -2.49 3.02
CA LEU A 337 -4.42 -2.06 1.74
C LEU A 337 -4.76 -3.01 0.58
N MET A 338 -4.93 -4.30 0.85
CA MET A 338 -5.28 -5.29 -0.16
C MET A 338 -6.72 -5.06 -0.67
N GLY A 339 -6.88 -4.91 -1.99
CA GLY A 339 -8.17 -4.56 -2.59
C GLY A 339 -8.54 -3.09 -2.44
N THR A 340 -7.62 -2.24 -1.97
CA THR A 340 -7.79 -0.78 -2.00
C THR A 340 -7.48 -0.24 -3.41
N LYS A 341 -8.28 0.72 -3.85
CA LYS A 341 -7.97 1.62 -4.97
C LYS A 341 -7.95 3.05 -4.46
N VAL A 342 -6.93 3.82 -4.82
CA VAL A 342 -6.72 5.18 -4.32
C VAL A 342 -6.88 6.19 -5.45
N PHE A 343 -7.73 7.18 -5.20
CA PHE A 343 -7.86 8.39 -6.01
C PHE A 343 -7.49 9.57 -5.13
N ASN A 344 -6.27 10.06 -5.28
CA ASN A 344 -5.83 11.29 -4.66
C ASN A 344 -6.20 12.49 -5.56
N ILE A 345 -6.66 13.57 -4.96
CA ILE A 345 -7.08 14.79 -5.64
C ILE A 345 -6.14 15.91 -5.21
N ASP A 346 -5.51 16.52 -6.19
CA ASP A 346 -4.50 17.54 -5.96
C ASP A 346 -4.59 18.63 -7.00
N MET A 347 -4.43 19.90 -6.61
CA MET A 347 -4.45 21.05 -7.52
C MET A 347 -5.58 20.99 -8.55
N ILE A 348 -6.84 20.87 -8.12
CA ILE A 348 -8.00 20.69 -9.01
C ILE A 348 -8.75 22.01 -9.24
N GLY A 349 -9.42 22.14 -10.39
CA GLY A 349 -10.14 23.36 -10.75
C GLY A 349 -9.30 24.59 -11.13
N SER A 350 -8.05 24.45 -11.59
CA SER A 350 -7.23 25.59 -12.04
C SER A 350 -7.86 26.38 -13.20
N ARG A 351 -7.87 27.72 -13.10
CA ARG A 351 -8.25 28.64 -14.19
C ARG A 351 -7.31 28.59 -15.39
N GLU A 352 -6.07 28.13 -15.20
CA GLU A 352 -5.17 27.92 -16.32
C GLU A 352 -5.72 26.82 -17.23
N LYS A 353 -5.62 27.01 -18.55
CA LYS A 353 -6.12 26.04 -19.54
C LYS A 353 -5.15 24.86 -19.73
N VAL A 354 -4.80 24.19 -18.63
CA VAL A 354 -4.03 22.94 -18.62
C VAL A 354 -4.96 21.72 -18.75
N ARG A 355 -4.47 20.61 -19.28
CA ARG A 355 -5.24 19.34 -19.33
C ARG A 355 -5.32 18.69 -17.94
N LEU A 356 -6.34 17.86 -17.73
CA LEU A 356 -6.45 17.06 -16.49
C LEU A 356 -5.34 16.00 -16.45
N GLY A 357 -4.37 16.16 -15.55
CA GLY A 357 -3.32 15.21 -15.26
C GLY A 357 -3.83 13.97 -14.51
N ILE A 358 -3.39 12.79 -14.97
CA ILE A 358 -3.56 11.51 -14.24
C ILE A 358 -2.16 10.98 -13.94
N TYR A 359 -1.74 11.12 -12.68
CA TYR A 359 -0.37 10.89 -12.25
C TYR A 359 -0.31 9.57 -11.48
N THR A 360 0.65 8.70 -11.81
CA THR A 360 0.86 7.41 -11.13
C THR A 360 2.35 7.05 -11.12
N PHE A 361 2.74 6.15 -10.23
CA PHE A 361 4.09 5.61 -10.13
C PHE A 361 4.05 4.07 -10.09
N PRO A 362 3.92 3.39 -11.24
CA PRO A 362 4.02 1.95 -11.31
C PRO A 362 5.45 1.57 -10.91
N SER A 363 5.60 0.68 -9.92
CA SER A 363 6.93 0.26 -9.43
C SER A 363 7.81 -0.17 -10.62
N GLN A 364 9.03 0.39 -10.72
CA GLN A 364 9.88 0.38 -11.93
C GLN A 364 10.34 -0.98 -12.46
N GLN A 365 9.88 -2.09 -11.90
CA GLN A 365 10.14 -3.40 -12.46
C GLN A 365 9.16 -3.67 -13.60
N ARG A 366 9.64 -3.49 -14.85
CA ARG A 366 8.92 -3.86 -16.08
C ARG A 366 8.35 -5.27 -15.95
N GLY A 367 7.03 -5.42 -16.05
CA GLY A 367 6.33 -6.72 -16.03
C GLY A 367 5.83 -7.18 -14.66
N THR A 368 5.73 -6.28 -13.68
CA THR A 368 5.21 -6.61 -12.34
C THR A 368 3.70 -6.39 -12.21
N VAL A 369 3.06 -7.16 -11.31
CA VAL A 369 1.63 -7.00 -10.98
C VAL A 369 1.29 -5.55 -10.57
N GLY A 370 2.16 -4.86 -9.83
CA GLY A 370 1.93 -3.44 -9.48
C GLY A 370 1.87 -2.51 -10.69
N GLN A 371 2.71 -2.75 -11.71
CA GLN A 371 2.65 -1.97 -12.96
C GLN A 371 1.38 -2.25 -13.76
N LEU A 372 0.94 -3.51 -13.81
CA LEU A 372 -0.28 -3.93 -14.51
C LEU A 372 -1.57 -3.42 -13.83
N VAL A 373 -1.60 -3.44 -12.49
CA VAL A 373 -2.80 -3.05 -11.73
C VAL A 373 -3.00 -1.52 -11.76
N SER A 374 -1.93 -0.71 -11.66
CA SER A 374 -2.07 0.74 -11.84
C SER A 374 -2.40 1.12 -13.29
N SER A 375 -1.95 0.34 -14.30
CA SER A 375 -2.39 0.58 -15.69
C SER A 375 -3.88 0.32 -15.89
N GLU A 376 -4.46 -0.74 -15.31
CA GLU A 376 -5.91 -1.00 -15.41
C GLU A 376 -6.74 0.13 -14.78
N LEU A 377 -6.28 0.68 -13.64
CA LEU A 377 -6.92 1.82 -13.01
C LEU A 377 -6.86 3.07 -13.90
N VAL A 378 -5.69 3.38 -14.46
CA VAL A 378 -5.49 4.53 -15.36
C VAL A 378 -6.32 4.40 -16.63
N ASP A 379 -6.31 3.25 -17.29
CA ASP A 379 -7.08 2.99 -18.50
C ASP A 379 -8.59 3.22 -18.25
N LYS A 380 -9.08 2.78 -17.08
CA LYS A 380 -10.48 3.00 -16.70
C LYS A 380 -10.79 4.47 -16.48
N ILE A 381 -9.88 5.24 -15.89
CA ILE A 381 -10.06 6.69 -15.70
C ILE A 381 -10.10 7.39 -17.04
N VAL A 382 -9.17 7.09 -17.95
CA VAL A 382 -9.12 7.66 -19.30
C VAL A 382 -10.40 7.35 -20.06
N GLU A 383 -10.88 6.10 -20.04
CA GLU A 383 -12.13 5.70 -20.69
C GLU A 383 -13.35 6.49 -20.16
N ILE A 384 -13.42 6.71 -18.84
CA ILE A 384 -14.52 7.45 -18.22
C ILE A 384 -14.42 8.95 -18.50
N ALA A 385 -13.21 9.50 -18.58
CA ALA A 385 -12.95 10.88 -18.94
C ALA A 385 -13.29 11.16 -20.42
N GLU A 386 -12.88 10.28 -21.33
CA GLU A 386 -13.23 10.37 -22.76
C GLU A 386 -14.75 10.35 -22.98
N LYS A 387 -15.47 9.47 -22.27
CA LYS A 387 -16.96 9.44 -22.30
C LYS A 387 -17.61 10.72 -21.80
N ARG A 388 -16.86 11.56 -21.06
CA ARG A 388 -17.29 12.88 -20.58
C ARG A 388 -16.74 14.03 -21.40
N ASN A 389 -15.99 13.75 -22.47
CA ASN A 389 -15.27 14.75 -23.25
C ASN A 389 -14.27 15.57 -22.41
N ILE A 390 -13.66 14.95 -21.40
CA ILE A 390 -12.61 15.57 -20.58
C ILE A 390 -11.24 15.20 -21.17
N GLU A 391 -10.47 16.20 -21.60
CA GLU A 391 -9.11 15.97 -22.08
C GLU A 391 -8.14 15.67 -20.92
N CYS A 392 -7.60 14.46 -20.92
CA CYS A 392 -6.62 14.02 -19.93
C CYS A 392 -5.19 13.91 -20.48
N LYS A 393 -4.22 13.97 -19.59
CA LYS A 393 -2.81 13.66 -19.84
C LYS A 393 -2.29 12.71 -18.76
N VAL A 394 -1.84 11.53 -19.16
CA VAL A 394 -1.28 10.54 -18.23
C VAL A 394 0.21 10.82 -18.00
N ASN A 395 0.63 10.77 -16.73
CA ASN A 395 2.03 10.81 -16.31
C ASN A 395 2.33 9.58 -15.43
N SER A 396 2.93 8.55 -16.03
CA SER A 396 3.16 7.27 -15.38
C SER A 396 4.43 7.17 -14.56
N PHE A 397 5.13 8.28 -14.25
CA PHE A 397 6.33 8.24 -13.39
C PHE A 397 6.40 9.45 -12.47
N SER A 398 5.27 9.83 -11.86
CA SER A 398 5.22 10.98 -10.95
C SER A 398 5.44 10.55 -9.49
N LYS A 399 6.28 11.30 -8.79
CA LYS A 399 6.53 11.15 -7.34
C LYS A 399 5.92 12.29 -6.52
N ASP A 400 5.00 13.04 -7.13
CA ASP A 400 4.78 14.44 -6.76
C ASP A 400 3.56 14.64 -5.85
N SER A 401 2.96 13.56 -5.29
CA SER A 401 1.80 13.67 -4.39
C SER A 401 1.54 12.37 -3.60
N ASP A 402 0.51 12.37 -2.75
CA ASP A 402 0.17 11.33 -1.77
C ASP A 402 -0.10 9.93 -2.38
N HIS A 403 -0.45 9.83 -3.67
CA HIS A 403 -0.61 8.54 -4.37
C HIS A 403 0.65 7.68 -4.27
N LEU A 404 1.83 8.32 -4.26
CA LEU A 404 3.12 7.63 -4.22
C LEU A 404 3.25 6.70 -3.01
N SER A 405 2.78 7.14 -1.84
CA SER A 405 2.83 6.36 -0.59
C SER A 405 2.12 5.00 -0.72
N PHE A 406 1.11 4.91 -1.59
CA PHE A 406 0.33 3.71 -1.87
C PHE A 406 0.92 2.90 -3.03
N ASP A 407 1.27 3.57 -4.13
CA ASP A 407 1.83 2.95 -5.34
C ASP A 407 3.13 2.18 -5.04
N ILE A 408 4.02 2.73 -4.20
CA ILE A 408 5.27 2.03 -3.79
C ILE A 408 5.00 0.74 -3.00
N ARG A 409 3.78 0.57 -2.46
CA ARG A 409 3.33 -0.64 -1.76
C ARG A 409 2.45 -1.55 -2.63
N GLY A 410 2.37 -1.27 -3.93
CA GLY A 410 1.60 -2.06 -4.88
C GLY A 410 0.09 -1.89 -4.74
N VAL A 411 -0.36 -0.83 -4.07
CA VAL A 411 -1.77 -0.43 -4.04
C VAL A 411 -2.00 0.46 -5.26
N PRO A 412 -2.94 0.13 -6.17
CA PRO A 412 -3.21 0.99 -7.31
C PRO A 412 -3.70 2.37 -6.86
N ALA A 413 -2.89 3.37 -7.17
CA ALA A 413 -3.12 4.75 -6.79
C ALA A 413 -2.87 5.69 -7.96
N VAL A 414 -3.66 6.76 -8.00
CA VAL A 414 -3.48 7.86 -8.93
C VAL A 414 -3.67 9.19 -8.21
N THR A 415 -3.01 10.23 -8.71
CA THR A 415 -3.38 11.62 -8.42
C THR A 415 -4.05 12.23 -9.65
N ILE A 416 -5.18 12.91 -9.44
CA ILE A 416 -5.91 13.65 -10.46
C ILE A 416 -5.69 15.15 -10.20
N THR A 417 -5.19 15.87 -11.20
CA THR A 417 -4.70 17.25 -11.02
C THR A 417 -4.85 18.14 -12.25
N HIS A 418 -4.96 19.46 -12.08
CA HIS A 418 -4.73 20.46 -13.12
C HIS A 418 -3.37 21.13 -12.87
N PRO A 419 -2.27 20.66 -13.49
CA PRO A 419 -0.91 21.04 -13.12
C PRO A 419 -0.55 22.46 -13.60
N ALA A 420 -0.91 23.46 -12.80
CA ALA A 420 -0.57 24.88 -12.99
C ALA A 420 0.64 25.24 -12.11
N ASP A 421 1.83 24.80 -12.56
CA ASP A 421 3.08 24.83 -11.81
C ASP A 421 3.58 26.22 -11.36
N ASN A 422 3.08 27.30 -11.96
CA ASN A 422 3.52 28.68 -11.72
C ASN A 422 2.92 29.32 -10.46
N LEU A 423 1.84 28.75 -9.92
CA LEU A 423 1.17 29.24 -8.70
C LEU A 423 1.66 28.52 -7.43
N ILE A 424 2.22 27.32 -7.59
CA ILE A 424 2.58 26.44 -6.47
C ILE A 424 3.50 27.16 -5.47
N HIS A 425 3.07 27.17 -4.20
CA HIS A 425 3.81 27.73 -3.06
C HIS A 425 4.16 29.21 -3.20
N THR A 426 3.33 29.98 -3.91
CA THR A 426 3.42 31.44 -3.98
C THR A 426 2.21 32.11 -3.33
N VAL A 427 2.31 33.41 -3.06
CA VAL A 427 1.19 34.19 -2.47
C VAL A 427 0.05 34.40 -3.46
N GLU A 428 0.33 34.21 -4.74
CA GLU A 428 -0.65 34.28 -5.82
C GLU A 428 -1.54 33.04 -5.89
N ASP A 429 -1.25 31.94 -5.16
CA ASP A 429 -2.16 30.80 -5.05
C ASP A 429 -3.37 31.11 -4.14
N ASP A 430 -4.27 31.92 -4.68
CA ASP A 430 -5.51 32.33 -4.03
C ASP A 430 -6.79 31.85 -4.76
N ILE A 431 -7.94 32.09 -4.14
CA ILE A 431 -9.26 31.63 -4.60
C ILE A 431 -9.65 32.16 -5.99
N SER A 432 -9.01 33.24 -6.44
CA SER A 432 -9.16 33.78 -7.79
C SER A 432 -8.46 32.94 -8.85
N ASN A 433 -7.77 31.85 -8.52
CA ASN A 433 -7.27 30.89 -9.50
C ASN A 433 -8.17 29.66 -9.69
N ILE A 434 -9.31 29.63 -9.00
CA ILE A 434 -10.24 28.51 -9.07
C ILE A 434 -11.37 28.78 -10.07
N ASP A 435 -11.58 27.83 -10.97
CA ASP A 435 -12.65 27.76 -11.96
C ASP A 435 -13.69 26.72 -11.54
N LYS A 436 -14.92 27.17 -11.30
CA LYS A 436 -16.03 26.33 -10.86
C LYS A 436 -16.47 25.31 -11.91
N GLU A 437 -16.44 25.65 -13.20
CA GLU A 437 -16.82 24.70 -14.26
C GLU A 437 -15.82 23.55 -14.30
N ARG A 438 -14.54 23.85 -14.10
CA ARG A 438 -13.51 22.81 -14.03
C ARG A 438 -13.60 21.96 -12.76
N LEU A 439 -14.03 22.54 -11.64
CA LEU A 439 -14.39 21.75 -10.46
C LEU A 439 -15.55 20.81 -10.78
N LYS A 440 -16.59 21.29 -11.47
CA LYS A 440 -17.72 20.47 -11.89
C LYS A 440 -17.30 19.31 -12.77
N GLU A 441 -16.50 19.56 -13.81
CA GLU A 441 -16.00 18.51 -14.71
C GLU A 441 -15.24 17.42 -13.94
N ALA A 442 -14.30 17.82 -13.09
CA ALA A 442 -13.51 16.90 -12.28
C ALA A 442 -14.36 16.16 -11.24
N GLY A 443 -15.29 16.85 -10.57
CA GLY A 443 -16.22 16.26 -9.61
C GLY A 443 -17.11 15.20 -10.26
N MET A 444 -17.63 15.47 -11.45
CA MET A 444 -18.43 14.52 -12.22
C MET A 444 -17.65 13.29 -12.69
N LEU A 445 -16.37 13.46 -13.04
CA LEU A 445 -15.45 12.35 -13.28
C LEU A 445 -15.28 11.50 -12.02
N MET A 446 -14.97 12.13 -10.89
CA MET A 446 -14.77 11.46 -9.60
C MET A 446 -16.00 10.70 -9.13
N ILE A 447 -17.19 11.29 -9.22
CA ILE A 447 -18.48 10.64 -8.94
C ILE A 447 -18.64 9.35 -9.74
N SER A 448 -18.16 9.36 -10.98
CA SER A 448 -18.36 8.23 -11.89
C SER A 448 -17.36 7.12 -11.65
N LEU A 449 -16.15 7.47 -11.21
CA LEU A 449 -15.18 6.52 -10.70
C LEU A 449 -15.70 5.88 -9.40
N ILE A 450 -16.21 6.69 -8.47
CA ILE A 450 -16.81 6.18 -7.23
C ILE A 450 -18.05 5.32 -7.53
N ASP A 451 -18.92 5.72 -8.46
CA ASP A 451 -20.06 4.89 -8.88
C ASP A 451 -19.57 3.56 -9.46
N TYR A 452 -18.61 3.61 -10.39
CA TYR A 452 -18.11 2.42 -11.07
C TYR A 452 -17.48 1.42 -10.08
N PHE A 453 -16.57 1.90 -9.22
CA PHE A 453 -15.76 1.07 -8.34
C PHE A 453 -16.43 0.79 -6.98
N ALA A 454 -17.11 1.75 -6.36
CA ALA A 454 -17.69 1.56 -5.02
C ALA A 454 -19.16 1.14 -5.04
N ILE A 455 -19.98 1.84 -5.83
CA ILE A 455 -21.44 1.69 -5.81
C ILE A 455 -21.87 0.48 -6.63
N SER A 456 -21.54 0.49 -7.92
CA SER A 456 -21.88 -0.56 -8.87
C SER A 456 -20.95 -1.78 -8.74
N ALA A 457 -19.70 -1.55 -8.32
CA ALA A 457 -18.61 -2.54 -8.26
C ALA A 457 -18.45 -3.31 -9.58
N LYS A 458 -18.41 -2.59 -10.70
CA LYS A 458 -18.42 -3.18 -12.06
C LYS A 458 -17.12 -3.89 -12.43
N ASP A 459 -16.05 -3.60 -11.71
CA ASP A 459 -14.74 -4.25 -11.78
C ASP A 459 -14.67 -5.57 -10.99
N ALA A 460 -15.67 -5.88 -10.15
CA ALA A 460 -15.73 -7.18 -9.50
C ALA A 460 -15.97 -8.28 -10.56
N ILE A 461 -15.23 -9.38 -10.47
CA ILE A 461 -15.47 -10.59 -11.28
C ILE A 461 -16.91 -11.02 -10.99
N LYS A 462 -17.79 -10.85 -11.97
CA LYS A 462 -19.14 -11.43 -11.89
C LYS A 462 -18.97 -12.95 -11.73
N PRO A 463 -19.81 -13.64 -10.95
CA PRO A 463 -19.86 -15.10 -11.05
C PRO A 463 -19.98 -15.43 -12.53
N VAL A 464 -19.12 -16.34 -13.02
CA VAL A 464 -19.16 -16.80 -14.40
C VAL A 464 -20.53 -17.46 -14.56
N ILE A 465 -21.48 -16.70 -15.08
CA ILE A 465 -22.73 -17.25 -15.58
C ILE A 465 -22.29 -18.11 -16.76
N SER A 466 -22.42 -19.43 -16.66
CA SER A 466 -22.06 -20.31 -17.77
C SER A 466 -22.85 -19.88 -19.02
N GLU A 467 -22.32 -20.13 -20.22
CA GLU A 467 -23.09 -19.85 -21.44
C GLU A 467 -24.48 -20.50 -21.40
N GLU A 468 -24.59 -21.67 -20.76
CA GLU A 468 -25.87 -22.35 -20.50
C GLU A 468 -26.81 -21.52 -19.61
N GLN A 469 -26.33 -20.97 -18.48
CA GLN A 469 -27.16 -20.11 -17.62
C GLN A 469 -27.59 -18.82 -18.34
N LEU A 470 -26.72 -18.28 -19.20
CA LEU A 470 -27.02 -17.09 -20.01
C LEU A 470 -28.03 -17.40 -21.13
N GLN A 471 -28.01 -18.61 -21.69
CA GLN A 471 -29.05 -19.10 -22.59
C GLN A 471 -30.37 -19.33 -21.86
N ILE A 472 -30.36 -19.93 -20.66
CA ILE A 472 -31.56 -20.15 -19.84
C ILE A 472 -32.24 -18.80 -19.49
N LEU A 473 -31.47 -17.80 -19.06
CA LEU A 473 -31.98 -16.45 -18.77
C LEU A 473 -32.59 -15.74 -19.99
N LYS A 474 -32.10 -16.03 -21.21
CA LYS A 474 -32.68 -15.51 -22.46
C LYS A 474 -33.97 -16.22 -22.85
N ILE A 475 -34.15 -17.47 -22.44
CA ILE A 475 -35.30 -18.30 -22.82
C ILE A 475 -36.47 -18.16 -21.81
N ILE A 476 -36.20 -17.82 -20.55
CA ILE A 476 -37.25 -17.59 -19.52
C ILE A 476 -38.32 -16.57 -19.97
N PRO A 477 -37.97 -15.37 -20.50
CA PRO A 477 -38.97 -14.43 -21.00
C PRO A 477 -39.82 -14.97 -22.15
N ILE A 478 -39.23 -15.85 -22.98
CA ILE A 478 -39.91 -16.49 -24.12
C ILE A 478 -40.95 -17.49 -23.60
N TYR A 479 -40.60 -18.32 -22.61
CA TYR A 479 -41.56 -19.25 -22.00
C TYR A 479 -42.66 -18.54 -21.24
N ILE A 480 -42.35 -17.49 -20.48
CA ILE A 480 -43.37 -16.67 -19.80
C ILE A 480 -44.32 -16.04 -20.83
N SER A 481 -43.78 -15.51 -21.93
CA SER A 481 -44.58 -14.94 -23.02
C SER A 481 -45.45 -15.99 -23.73
N ALA A 482 -44.92 -17.21 -23.94
CA ALA A 482 -45.65 -18.33 -24.53
C ALA A 482 -46.79 -18.81 -23.63
N ILE A 483 -46.55 -18.94 -22.32
CA ILE A 483 -47.57 -19.31 -21.33
C ILE A 483 -48.69 -18.26 -21.29
N LEU A 484 -48.35 -16.97 -21.30
CA LEU A 484 -49.33 -15.88 -21.36
C LEU A 484 -50.16 -15.91 -22.66
N LEU A 485 -49.51 -16.15 -23.81
CA LEU A 485 -50.19 -16.26 -25.10
C LEU A 485 -51.11 -17.49 -25.17
N ILE A 486 -50.67 -18.63 -24.66
CA ILE A 486 -51.49 -19.85 -24.57
C ILE A 486 -52.69 -19.58 -23.65
N GLY A 487 -52.48 -18.94 -22.50
CA GLY A 487 -53.57 -18.53 -21.60
C GLY A 487 -54.59 -17.61 -22.28
N LEU A 488 -54.13 -16.61 -23.02
CA LEU A 488 -55.00 -15.69 -23.78
C LEU A 488 -55.78 -16.39 -24.91
N ALA A 489 -55.11 -17.26 -25.67
CA ALA A 489 -55.76 -18.08 -26.70
C ALA A 489 -56.84 -18.98 -26.08
N PHE A 490 -56.56 -19.54 -24.91
CA PHE A 490 -57.48 -20.42 -24.20
C PHE A 490 -58.72 -19.68 -23.68
N ILE A 491 -58.55 -18.45 -23.17
CA ILE A 491 -59.69 -17.58 -22.82
C ILE A 491 -60.57 -17.35 -24.05
N PHE A 492 -59.98 -17.17 -25.23
CA PHE A 492 -60.71 -16.98 -26.48
C PHE A 492 -61.45 -18.24 -26.94
N VAL A 493 -60.84 -19.41 -26.77
CA VAL A 493 -61.45 -20.72 -27.04
C VAL A 493 -62.61 -20.99 -26.07
N ILE A 494 -62.44 -20.77 -24.77
CA ILE A 494 -63.51 -20.90 -23.77
C ILE A 494 -64.67 -19.97 -24.10
N LYS A 495 -64.38 -18.71 -24.48
CA LYS A 495 -65.41 -17.73 -24.87
C LYS A 495 -66.16 -18.15 -26.14
N SER A 496 -65.49 -18.81 -27.08
CA SER A 496 -66.09 -19.37 -28.30
C SER A 496 -66.92 -20.64 -28.02
N ILE A 497 -66.44 -21.55 -27.16
CA ILE A 497 -67.17 -22.75 -26.75
C ILE A 497 -68.44 -22.36 -25.96
N ASN A 498 -68.34 -21.38 -25.06
CA ASN A 498 -69.48 -20.89 -24.28
C ASN A 498 -70.57 -20.21 -25.13
N LYS A 499 -70.23 -19.72 -26.33
CA LYS A 499 -71.16 -19.10 -27.29
C LYS A 499 -71.83 -20.10 -28.23
N ASN A 500 -71.35 -21.34 -28.32
CA ASN A 500 -71.84 -22.34 -29.27
C ASN A 500 -72.37 -23.57 -28.52
N GLU A 501 -73.70 -23.71 -28.46
CA GLU A 501 -74.37 -24.76 -27.67
C GLU A 501 -73.92 -26.19 -28.05
N LYS A 502 -73.66 -26.47 -29.33
CA LYS A 502 -73.13 -27.77 -29.79
C LYS A 502 -71.74 -28.09 -29.24
N LEU A 503 -70.87 -27.09 -29.10
CA LEU A 503 -69.53 -27.27 -28.53
C LEU A 503 -69.58 -27.41 -27.00
N LYS A 504 -70.51 -26.71 -26.37
CA LYS A 504 -70.75 -26.75 -24.92
C LYS A 504 -71.22 -28.13 -24.48
N GLU A 505 -72.08 -28.77 -25.26
CA GLU A 505 -72.57 -30.14 -25.02
C GLU A 505 -71.48 -31.20 -25.23
N LYS A 506 -70.62 -31.01 -26.24
CA LYS A 506 -69.55 -31.96 -26.60
C LYS A 506 -68.29 -31.89 -25.70
N PHE A 507 -67.96 -30.71 -25.17
CA PHE A 507 -66.71 -30.48 -24.42
C PHE A 507 -66.90 -29.95 -23.00
N GLY A 508 -68.10 -29.55 -22.59
CA GLY A 508 -68.37 -28.92 -21.28
C GLY A 508 -68.19 -29.82 -20.06
N ARG A 509 -67.94 -31.13 -20.23
CA ARG A 509 -67.79 -32.12 -19.14
C ARG A 509 -66.44 -32.84 -19.08
N ARG A 510 -65.43 -32.49 -19.90
CA ARG A 510 -64.13 -33.19 -19.86
C ARG A 510 -63.10 -32.45 -19.01
N PRO A 511 -62.21 -33.16 -18.29
CA PRO A 511 -61.27 -32.60 -17.31
C PRO A 511 -60.04 -31.97 -18.00
N ILE A 512 -60.27 -31.18 -19.04
CA ILE A 512 -59.22 -30.47 -19.79
C ILE A 512 -58.48 -29.51 -18.86
N PHE A 513 -59.23 -28.89 -17.93
CA PHE A 513 -58.68 -28.00 -16.90
C PHE A 513 -57.72 -28.74 -15.96
N THR A 514 -58.07 -29.96 -15.56
CA THR A 514 -57.27 -30.79 -14.64
C THR A 514 -55.99 -31.27 -15.30
N SER A 515 -56.06 -31.72 -16.56
CA SER A 515 -54.87 -32.15 -17.32
C SER A 515 -53.88 -31.01 -17.54
N ILE A 516 -54.36 -29.77 -17.75
CA ILE A 516 -53.51 -28.60 -17.97
C ILE A 516 -52.85 -28.13 -16.66
N LEU A 517 -53.58 -28.15 -15.54
CA LEU A 517 -53.01 -27.86 -14.22
C LEU A 517 -51.91 -28.86 -13.85
N ILE A 518 -52.08 -30.14 -14.19
CA ILE A 518 -51.05 -31.17 -13.98
C ILE A 518 -49.80 -30.87 -14.81
N VAL A 519 -49.94 -30.44 -16.07
CA VAL A 519 -48.79 -30.09 -16.92
C VAL A 519 -48.05 -28.86 -16.41
N ILE A 520 -48.77 -27.81 -15.99
CA ILE A 520 -48.16 -26.61 -15.38
C ILE A 520 -47.45 -26.96 -14.08
N MET A 521 -48.06 -27.81 -13.24
CA MET A 521 -47.46 -28.26 -11.98
C MET A 521 -46.19 -29.09 -12.21
N LEU A 522 -46.20 -30.03 -13.17
CA LEU A 522 -45.03 -30.84 -13.53
C LEU A 522 -43.89 -29.99 -14.10
N LEU A 523 -44.19 -29.01 -14.95
CA LEU A 523 -43.20 -28.05 -15.47
C LEU A 523 -42.62 -27.17 -14.35
N SER A 524 -43.45 -26.77 -13.38
CA SER A 524 -43.00 -25.99 -12.22
C SER A 524 -42.07 -26.80 -11.30
N ILE A 525 -42.36 -28.10 -11.11
CA ILE A 525 -41.51 -29.02 -10.34
C ILE A 525 -40.18 -29.28 -11.05
N LEU A 526 -40.19 -29.42 -12.38
CA LEU A 526 -38.97 -29.57 -13.18
C LEU A 526 -38.05 -28.32 -13.09
N ILE A 527 -38.63 -27.12 -13.11
CA ILE A 527 -37.90 -25.85 -12.94
C ILE A 527 -37.39 -25.69 -11.50
N TYR A 528 -38.18 -26.11 -10.50
CA TYR A 528 -37.79 -26.05 -9.10
C TYR A 528 -36.62 -27.00 -8.79
N ASN A 529 -36.66 -28.25 -9.29
CA ASN A 529 -35.60 -29.24 -9.06
C ASN A 529 -34.29 -28.89 -9.79
N SER A 530 -34.34 -28.28 -10.98
CA SER A 530 -33.11 -27.81 -11.65
C SER A 530 -32.46 -26.61 -10.95
N SER A 531 -33.21 -25.90 -10.10
CA SER A 531 -32.73 -24.77 -9.31
C SER A 531 -32.16 -25.20 -7.95
N TYR A 532 -32.50 -26.40 -7.46
CA TYR A 532 -32.19 -26.85 -6.10
C TYR A 532 -30.87 -27.64 -5.96
N GLU A 533 -30.29 -28.14 -7.06
CA GLU A 533 -29.01 -28.87 -7.04
C GLU A 533 -27.75 -27.97 -6.92
N ALA A 534 -27.91 -26.65 -6.74
CA ALA A 534 -26.79 -25.72 -6.65
C ALA A 534 -26.69 -24.96 -5.30
N GLU A 535 -27.51 -25.31 -4.31
CA GLU A 535 -27.57 -24.60 -3.02
C GLU A 535 -27.14 -25.47 -1.82
N GLU A 536 -26.03 -26.20 -1.94
CA GLU A 536 -25.27 -26.64 -0.76
C GLU A 536 -23.88 -26.00 -0.75
N THR A 537 -23.77 -24.91 0.02
CA THR A 537 -22.69 -24.64 0.98
C THR A 537 -22.94 -23.27 1.62
N SER A 538 -23.92 -23.24 2.52
CA SER A 538 -24.12 -22.10 3.41
C SER A 538 -23.40 -22.33 4.75
N THR A 539 -23.10 -21.21 5.41
CA THR A 539 -22.71 -21.03 6.82
C THR A 539 -21.22 -20.85 7.14
N VAL A 540 -20.79 -19.58 7.19
CA VAL A 540 -19.75 -19.16 8.13
C VAL A 540 -20.36 -18.12 9.07
N LYS A 541 -20.62 -18.54 10.32
CA LYS A 541 -21.02 -17.66 11.42
C LYS A 541 -19.93 -16.62 11.71
N PRO A 542 -20.27 -15.38 12.10
CA PRO A 542 -19.29 -14.43 12.61
C PRO A 542 -18.81 -14.90 14.00
N LEU A 543 -17.51 -15.16 14.13
CA LEU A 543 -16.87 -15.49 15.41
C LEU A 543 -16.72 -14.22 16.25
N SER A 544 -17.12 -14.34 17.50
CA SER A 544 -16.83 -13.43 18.61
C SER A 544 -15.33 -13.10 18.74
N LYS A 545 -15.04 -11.96 19.37
CA LYS A 545 -13.70 -11.37 19.64
C LYS A 545 -12.73 -12.39 20.29
N PRO A 546 -11.65 -12.84 19.62
CA PRO A 546 -10.74 -13.90 20.15
C PRO A 546 -9.56 -13.51 21.07
N TRP A 547 -9.27 -12.24 21.37
CA TRP A 547 -7.89 -11.88 21.73
C TRP A 547 -7.70 -11.49 23.20
N GLU A 548 -7.62 -12.48 24.10
CA GLU A 548 -6.96 -12.34 25.42
C GLU A 548 -6.75 -13.67 26.19
N ASN A 549 -6.63 -14.81 25.51
CA ASN A 549 -6.36 -16.07 26.20
C ASN A 549 -4.87 -16.38 26.25
N GLN A 550 -4.28 -16.33 27.46
CA GLN A 550 -2.97 -16.91 27.71
C GLN A 550 -3.06 -18.43 27.72
N VAL A 551 -2.20 -19.09 26.95
CA VAL A 551 -2.09 -20.56 26.93
C VAL A 551 -0.84 -20.94 27.68
N LYS A 552 -1.00 -21.75 28.73
CA LYS A 552 0.11 -22.36 29.43
C LYS A 552 0.22 -23.81 28.98
N ILE A 553 1.25 -24.14 28.21
CA ILE A 553 1.59 -25.54 27.90
C ILE A 553 2.46 -26.05 29.04
N THR A 554 1.88 -26.83 29.95
CA THR A 554 2.60 -27.45 31.07
C THR A 554 3.04 -28.85 30.67
N GLY A 555 4.35 -29.09 30.67
CA GLY A 555 4.98 -30.40 30.55
C GLY A 555 6.29 -30.39 31.33
N GLU A 556 6.71 -31.54 31.85
CA GLU A 556 7.99 -31.71 32.54
C GLU A 556 9.14 -31.35 31.58
N SER A 557 9.72 -30.14 31.73
CA SER A 557 10.92 -29.62 31.04
C SER A 557 10.96 -29.80 29.51
N ILE A 558 10.45 -28.82 28.76
CA ILE A 558 10.69 -28.70 27.32
C ILE A 558 12.18 -28.37 27.10
N GLU A 559 12.86 -29.15 26.27
CA GLU A 559 14.30 -28.96 26.03
C GLU A 559 14.59 -28.19 24.73
N LYS A 560 13.83 -28.45 23.65
CA LYS A 560 14.04 -27.79 22.35
C LYS A 560 12.75 -27.72 21.53
N ILE A 561 12.54 -26.61 20.82
CA ILE A 561 11.53 -26.55 19.75
C ILE A 561 12.20 -27.00 18.47
N LEU A 562 11.63 -28.04 17.82
CA LEU A 562 12.20 -28.62 16.61
C LEU A 562 11.66 -27.93 15.36
N ASP A 563 10.34 -27.71 15.31
CA ASP A 563 9.68 -26.92 14.26
C ASP A 563 8.27 -26.51 14.71
N PHE A 564 7.65 -25.56 14.01
CA PHE A 564 6.24 -25.22 14.20
C PHE A 564 5.61 -24.72 12.91
N GLN A 565 4.30 -24.89 12.79
CA GLN A 565 3.51 -24.45 11.64
C GLN A 565 2.23 -23.76 12.11
N ILE A 566 1.85 -22.68 11.42
CA ILE A 566 0.66 -21.89 11.75
C ILE A 566 -0.28 -21.90 10.54
N ASP A 567 -1.41 -22.59 10.70
CA ASP A 567 -2.52 -22.65 9.75
C ASP A 567 -3.80 -22.14 10.46
N ASP A 568 -4.95 -22.84 10.33
CA ASP A 568 -6.16 -22.60 11.14
C ASP A 568 -5.95 -22.92 12.64
N ASN A 569 -4.93 -23.71 12.94
CA ASN A 569 -4.45 -24.12 14.25
C ASN A 569 -2.92 -23.85 14.33
N VAL A 570 -2.35 -23.80 15.53
CA VAL A 570 -0.90 -23.74 15.76
C VAL A 570 -0.39 -25.14 16.05
N ASN A 571 0.41 -25.68 15.15
CA ASN A 571 1.03 -27.00 15.26
C ASN A 571 2.49 -26.82 15.71
N ILE A 572 2.93 -27.56 16.71
CA ILE A 572 4.25 -27.41 17.33
C ILE A 572 4.89 -28.79 17.47
N LEU A 573 6.14 -28.89 17.05
CA LEU A 573 7.01 -30.04 17.27
C LEU A 573 8.11 -29.65 18.25
N LEU A 574 8.16 -30.32 19.40
CA LEU A 574 9.13 -30.04 20.45
C LEU A 574 9.76 -31.32 20.96
N LYS A 575 10.94 -31.20 21.58
CA LYS A 575 11.63 -32.26 22.31
C LYS A 575 11.56 -31.96 23.79
N ASP A 576 11.14 -32.94 24.57
CA ASP A 576 11.26 -32.96 26.03
C ASP A 576 12.04 -34.22 26.47
N LYS A 577 12.13 -34.45 27.79
CA LYS A 577 12.83 -35.61 28.37
C LYS A 577 12.29 -36.97 27.92
N LYS A 578 11.02 -37.07 27.53
CA LYS A 578 10.35 -38.32 27.10
C LYS A 578 10.53 -38.57 25.60
N GLY A 579 10.86 -37.55 24.82
CA GLY A 579 11.12 -37.66 23.39
C GLY A 579 10.53 -36.50 22.59
N ILE A 580 10.22 -36.76 21.32
CA ILE A 580 9.63 -35.76 20.44
C ILE A 580 8.11 -35.76 20.62
N LYS A 581 7.54 -34.58 20.83
CA LYS A 581 6.12 -34.35 21.08
C LYS A 581 5.54 -33.38 20.05
N PHE A 582 4.40 -33.78 19.47
CA PHE A 582 3.56 -32.92 18.66
C PHE A 582 2.44 -32.31 19.50
N ILE A 583 2.16 -31.03 19.33
CA ILE A 583 1.07 -30.30 19.99
C ILE A 583 0.31 -29.48 18.96
N MET A 584 -1.02 -29.59 18.92
CA MET A 584 -1.90 -28.73 18.15
C MET A 584 -2.70 -27.84 19.09
N LEU A 585 -2.64 -26.53 18.89
CA LEU A 585 -3.46 -25.53 19.55
C LEU A 585 -4.50 -25.01 18.57
N ASP A 586 -5.74 -24.79 19.02
CA ASP A 586 -6.71 -24.08 18.20
C ASP A 586 -6.39 -22.58 18.08
N LYS A 587 -7.16 -21.87 17.27
CA LYS A 587 -7.05 -20.41 17.08
C LYS A 587 -7.26 -19.57 18.34
N TYR A 588 -7.75 -20.15 19.43
CA TYR A 588 -7.89 -19.53 20.74
C TYR A 588 -6.76 -19.94 21.68
N GLY A 589 -5.80 -20.71 21.16
CA GLY A 589 -4.66 -21.21 21.89
C GLY A 589 -4.94 -22.45 22.73
N LYS A 590 -6.16 -23.01 22.71
CA LYS A 590 -6.45 -24.21 23.51
C LYS A 590 -5.80 -25.43 22.87
N VAL A 591 -5.08 -26.23 23.66
CA VAL A 591 -4.55 -27.53 23.21
C VAL A 591 -5.72 -28.40 22.74
N LYS A 592 -5.73 -28.71 21.45
CA LYS A 592 -6.65 -29.66 20.82
C LYS A 592 -6.09 -31.07 20.81
N GLU A 593 -4.79 -31.19 20.57
CA GLU A 593 -4.11 -32.47 20.46
C GLU A 593 -2.69 -32.36 21.02
N GLY A 594 -2.21 -33.43 21.64
CA GLY A 594 -0.84 -33.54 22.10
C GLY A 594 -0.43 -35.00 22.20
N ARG A 595 0.61 -35.41 21.49
CA ARG A 595 1.08 -36.81 21.46
C ARG A 595 2.58 -36.91 21.30
N TYR A 596 3.17 -37.95 21.89
CA TYR A 596 4.56 -38.32 21.64
C TYR A 596 4.66 -39.04 20.30
N LEU A 597 5.68 -38.69 19.53
CA LEU A 597 5.97 -39.31 18.25
C LEU A 597 7.07 -40.35 18.46
N ASN A 598 6.86 -41.55 17.92
CA ASN A 598 7.85 -42.62 17.94
C ASN A 598 8.90 -42.41 16.84
N ILE A 599 9.68 -41.34 16.96
CA ILE A 599 10.76 -41.00 16.03
C ILE A 599 12.06 -40.76 16.81
N PRO A 600 13.21 -41.19 16.29
CA PRO A 600 14.49 -41.00 16.95
C PRO A 600 14.86 -39.52 17.01
N TYR A 601 15.53 -39.12 18.09
CA TYR A 601 16.14 -37.80 18.22
C TYR A 601 17.65 -37.90 18.05
N GLU A 602 18.21 -37.14 17.11
CA GLU A 602 19.65 -36.87 17.03
C GLU A 602 19.87 -35.36 16.86
N GLU A 603 20.92 -34.83 17.46
CA GLU A 603 21.18 -33.39 17.52
C GLU A 603 21.42 -32.76 16.14
N ASN A 604 22.00 -33.53 15.21
CA ASN A 604 22.30 -33.11 13.84
C ASN A 604 21.18 -33.44 12.83
N CYS A 605 20.07 -34.04 13.29
CA CYS A 605 18.95 -34.35 12.41
C CYS A 605 18.03 -33.13 12.24
N LYS A 606 17.49 -32.98 11.03
CA LYS A 606 16.54 -31.92 10.68
C LYS A 606 15.14 -32.47 10.81
N TYR A 607 14.27 -31.74 11.50
CA TYR A 607 12.86 -32.06 11.66
C TYR A 607 12.04 -30.93 11.05
N VAL A 608 11.04 -31.27 10.24
CA VAL A 608 10.17 -30.31 9.55
C VAL A 608 8.72 -30.74 9.73
N LEU A 609 7.91 -29.83 10.24
CA LEU A 609 6.48 -29.99 10.43
C LEU A 609 5.75 -29.45 9.19
N ASN A 610 4.93 -30.29 8.58
CA ASN A 610 4.02 -29.89 7.51
C ASN A 610 2.59 -30.34 7.82
N LYS A 611 1.60 -29.77 7.12
CA LYS A 611 0.16 -29.92 7.36
C LYS A 611 -0.30 -31.37 7.53
N ASN A 612 0.35 -32.29 6.81
CA ASN A 612 -0.03 -33.71 6.74
C ASN A 612 0.97 -34.67 7.43
N GLY A 613 2.02 -34.16 8.08
CA GLY A 613 2.98 -35.03 8.79
C GLY A 613 4.31 -34.38 9.16
N VAL A 614 5.14 -35.16 9.87
CA VAL A 614 6.48 -34.78 10.32
C VAL A 614 7.53 -35.44 9.44
N TYR A 615 8.40 -34.64 8.85
CA TYR A 615 9.54 -35.08 8.04
C TYR A 615 10.80 -34.97 8.87
N TYR A 616 11.66 -35.98 8.80
CA TYR A 616 12.92 -35.91 9.52
C TYR A 616 14.02 -36.70 8.82
N THR A 617 15.27 -36.25 8.99
CA THR A 617 16.43 -37.05 8.61
C THR A 617 16.84 -37.97 9.75
N TYR A 618 17.31 -39.17 9.42
CA TYR A 618 17.96 -40.09 10.35
C TYR A 618 18.88 -41.05 9.57
N GLU A 619 20.14 -41.20 9.99
CA GLU A 619 21.16 -42.00 9.28
C GLU A 619 21.24 -41.66 7.77
N LYS A 620 21.22 -40.37 7.42
CA LYS A 620 21.16 -39.87 6.02
C LYS A 620 19.97 -40.37 5.19
N ASN A 621 18.90 -40.85 5.82
CA ASN A 621 17.64 -41.16 5.14
C ASN A 621 16.60 -40.12 5.53
N LEU A 622 15.75 -39.74 4.57
CA LEU A 622 14.58 -38.89 4.83
C LEU A 622 13.39 -39.80 5.16
N PHE A 623 12.74 -39.54 6.29
CA PHE A 623 11.53 -40.23 6.72
C PHE A 623 10.34 -39.27 6.80
N CYS A 624 9.15 -39.82 6.70
CA CYS A 624 7.88 -39.11 6.90
C CYS A 624 7.01 -39.92 7.87
N LEU A 625 6.55 -39.27 8.93
CA LEU A 625 5.51 -39.77 9.81
C LEU A 625 4.21 -38.99 9.52
N THR A 626 3.26 -39.62 8.86
CA THR A 626 1.95 -39.01 8.57
C THR A 626 1.05 -39.09 9.80
N ASN A 627 -0.01 -38.27 9.83
CA ASN A 627 -0.93 -38.28 10.98
C ASN A 627 -1.72 -39.60 11.12
N GLU A 628 -1.84 -40.37 10.04
CA GLU A 628 -2.58 -41.64 9.95
C GLU A 628 -1.74 -42.88 10.27
N SER A 629 -0.41 -42.77 10.18
CA SER A 629 0.53 -43.87 10.43
C SER A 629 1.33 -43.64 11.71
N GLU A 630 1.36 -44.62 12.60
CA GLU A 630 2.28 -44.62 13.75
C GLU A 630 3.70 -45.04 13.37
N ARG A 631 3.94 -45.40 12.11
CA ARG A 631 5.23 -45.85 11.60
C ARG A 631 5.77 -44.87 10.58
N ALA A 632 7.00 -44.41 10.80
CA ALA A 632 7.70 -43.55 9.84
C ALA A 632 8.06 -44.32 8.56
N GLU A 633 7.70 -43.75 7.43
CA GLU A 633 8.00 -44.28 6.10
C GLU A 633 9.28 -43.66 5.56
N LYS A 634 10.17 -44.50 5.01
CA LYS A 634 11.42 -44.03 4.39
C LYS A 634 11.12 -43.50 2.99
N ILE A 635 11.40 -42.21 2.76
CA ILE A 635 11.09 -41.50 1.52
C ILE A 635 12.30 -41.45 0.57
N LEU A 636 13.47 -41.07 1.08
CA LEU A 636 14.71 -40.99 0.31
C LEU A 636 15.90 -41.56 1.11
N LYS A 637 16.91 -42.05 0.40
CA LYS A 637 18.17 -42.55 0.96
C LYS A 637 19.32 -41.61 0.59
N ASN A 638 20.34 -41.56 1.44
CA ASN A 638 21.58 -40.82 1.23
C ASN A 638 21.36 -39.33 0.95
N ILE A 639 20.66 -38.64 1.86
CA ILE A 639 20.38 -37.20 1.82
C ILE A 639 21.07 -36.52 2.99
N ASP A 640 21.65 -35.34 2.73
CA ASP A 640 22.29 -34.49 3.75
C ASP A 640 21.36 -33.35 4.20
N ASP A 641 20.54 -32.77 3.32
CA ASP A 641 19.55 -31.72 3.65
C ASP A 641 18.28 -31.84 2.79
N PHE A 642 17.16 -31.29 3.26
CA PHE A 642 15.90 -31.27 2.53
C PHE A 642 15.01 -30.05 2.86
N SER A 643 14.09 -29.76 1.95
CA SER A 643 13.00 -28.79 2.12
C SER A 643 11.71 -29.38 1.56
N ILE A 644 10.59 -29.01 2.18
CA ILE A 644 9.25 -29.41 1.75
C ILE A 644 8.53 -28.16 1.24
N LEU A 645 8.03 -28.20 0.01
CA LEU A 645 7.23 -27.14 -0.60
C LEU A 645 5.83 -27.67 -0.91
N GLU A 646 4.81 -26.84 -0.67
CA GLU A 646 3.41 -27.22 -0.90
C GLU A 646 2.63 -26.03 -1.51
N ASN A 647 1.82 -26.31 -2.53
CA ASN A 647 0.89 -25.35 -3.13
C ASN A 647 -0.31 -26.09 -3.75
N SER A 648 -1.51 -25.58 -3.55
CA SER A 648 -2.76 -26.15 -4.09
C SER A 648 -2.92 -27.67 -3.83
N GLY A 649 -2.44 -28.16 -2.68
CA GLY A 649 -2.49 -29.57 -2.29
C GLY A 649 -1.42 -30.47 -2.92
N LYS A 650 -0.57 -29.94 -3.81
CA LYS A 650 0.58 -30.67 -4.35
C LYS A 650 1.82 -30.46 -3.49
N LYS A 651 2.52 -31.55 -3.22
CA LYS A 651 3.72 -31.55 -2.40
C LYS A 651 4.97 -31.89 -3.21
N TYR A 652 6.03 -31.13 -2.94
CA TYR A 652 7.34 -31.29 -3.54
C TYR A 652 8.41 -31.39 -2.46
N ILE A 653 9.31 -32.36 -2.62
CA ILE A 653 10.46 -32.59 -1.76
C ILE A 653 11.70 -32.18 -2.56
N ILE A 654 12.46 -31.24 -2.03
CA ILE A 654 13.76 -30.86 -2.56
C ILE A 654 14.78 -31.38 -1.56
N ALA A 655 15.55 -32.37 -1.97
CA ALA A 655 16.55 -33.01 -1.13
C ALA A 655 17.90 -32.93 -1.82
N SER A 656 18.99 -32.92 -1.06
CA SER A 656 20.32 -32.87 -1.63
C SER A 656 21.32 -33.69 -0.84
N ASN A 657 22.31 -34.20 -1.55
CA ASN A 657 23.56 -34.70 -0.99
C ASN A 657 24.73 -34.09 -1.77
N LYS A 658 25.96 -34.48 -1.42
CA LYS A 658 27.16 -33.98 -2.11
C LYS A 658 27.19 -34.23 -3.63
N ASP A 659 26.46 -35.20 -4.16
CA ASP A 659 26.55 -35.64 -5.56
C ASP A 659 25.34 -35.28 -6.43
N LYS A 660 24.19 -34.95 -5.82
CA LYS A 660 22.97 -34.58 -6.55
C LYS A 660 21.94 -33.81 -5.73
N ILE A 661 21.07 -33.12 -6.45
CA ILE A 661 19.82 -32.54 -5.92
C ILE A 661 18.66 -33.36 -6.47
N ILE A 662 17.78 -33.82 -5.60
CA ILE A 662 16.57 -34.58 -5.92
C ILE A 662 15.37 -33.64 -5.76
N VAL A 663 14.55 -33.57 -6.81
CA VAL A 663 13.25 -32.88 -6.82
C VAL A 663 12.20 -33.96 -7.03
N LYS A 664 11.39 -34.22 -6.00
CA LYS A 664 10.42 -35.31 -5.98
C LYS A 664 9.02 -34.77 -5.73
N SER A 665 8.09 -35.12 -6.61
CA SER A 665 6.64 -35.01 -6.38
C SER A 665 6.06 -36.40 -6.11
N GLU A 666 4.73 -36.49 -5.94
CA GLU A 666 4.03 -37.78 -5.86
C GLU A 666 4.08 -38.56 -7.18
N GLN A 667 4.16 -37.86 -8.32
CA GLN A 667 4.03 -38.45 -9.65
C GLN A 667 5.37 -38.66 -10.35
N TRP A 668 6.43 -37.95 -9.94
CA TRP A 668 7.71 -37.98 -10.62
C TRP A 668 8.87 -37.65 -9.67
N GLU A 669 10.06 -38.08 -10.07
CA GLU A 669 11.33 -37.75 -9.41
C GLU A 669 12.34 -37.33 -10.48
N LYS A 670 13.04 -36.22 -10.24
CA LYS A 670 14.08 -35.68 -11.12
C LYS A 670 15.32 -35.34 -10.32
N ASN A 671 16.48 -35.60 -10.92
CA ASN A 671 17.76 -35.30 -10.32
C ASN A 671 18.50 -34.22 -11.12
N ILE A 672 19.18 -33.34 -10.41
CA ILE A 672 20.30 -32.56 -10.93
C ILE A 672 21.57 -33.28 -10.49
N GLU A 673 22.25 -33.94 -11.43
CA GLU A 673 23.49 -34.67 -11.18
C GLU A 673 24.68 -33.69 -11.20
N ASP A 674 24.99 -33.08 -10.06
CA ASP A 674 26.08 -32.11 -9.87
C ASP A 674 26.90 -32.47 -8.62
N LYS A 675 28.22 -32.59 -8.75
CA LYS A 675 29.11 -33.03 -7.66
C LYS A 675 29.62 -31.88 -6.80
N ASN A 676 29.88 -32.15 -5.52
CA ASN A 676 30.31 -31.18 -4.50
C ASN A 676 29.26 -30.10 -4.18
N ILE A 677 27.98 -30.48 -4.10
CA ILE A 677 26.93 -29.57 -3.62
C ILE A 677 27.18 -29.24 -2.14
N LEU A 678 27.14 -27.95 -1.82
CA LEU A 678 27.39 -27.43 -0.47
C LEU A 678 26.08 -27.12 0.25
N ASN A 679 25.15 -26.48 -0.45
CA ASN A 679 23.87 -26.07 0.11
C ASN A 679 22.84 -25.91 -1.02
N VAL A 680 21.58 -26.18 -0.70
CA VAL A 680 20.44 -26.04 -1.60
C VAL A 680 19.34 -25.28 -0.88
N SER A 681 18.79 -24.29 -1.57
CA SER A 681 17.57 -23.62 -1.17
C SER A 681 16.57 -23.65 -2.31
N ALA A 682 15.29 -23.81 -1.97
CA ALA A 682 14.23 -23.90 -2.96
C ALA A 682 12.99 -23.14 -2.53
N GLN A 683 12.30 -22.57 -3.50
CA GLN A 683 11.00 -21.95 -3.33
C GLN A 683 10.11 -22.22 -4.54
N MET A 684 8.80 -22.02 -4.36
CA MET A 684 7.80 -22.30 -5.40
C MET A 684 6.88 -21.09 -5.57
N ASP A 685 6.51 -20.80 -6.82
CA ASP A 685 5.55 -19.75 -7.13
C ASP A 685 4.10 -20.25 -7.16
N CYS A 686 3.16 -19.36 -7.43
CA CYS A 686 1.72 -19.69 -7.50
C CYS A 686 1.33 -20.60 -8.67
N LYS A 687 2.24 -20.89 -9.61
CA LYS A 687 2.02 -21.75 -10.78
C LYS A 687 2.73 -23.10 -10.66
N ASP A 688 3.10 -23.50 -9.44
CA ASP A 688 3.85 -24.73 -9.14
C ASP A 688 5.21 -24.81 -9.87
N ARG A 689 5.82 -23.67 -10.21
CA ARG A 689 7.20 -23.65 -10.70
C ARG A 689 8.14 -23.69 -9.52
N ILE A 690 9.04 -24.66 -9.51
CA ILE A 690 10.00 -24.93 -8.43
C ILE A 690 11.32 -24.32 -8.82
N PHE A 691 11.78 -23.35 -8.05
CA PHE A 691 13.03 -22.66 -8.24
C PHE A 691 14.03 -23.17 -7.22
N ILE A 692 15.22 -23.53 -7.69
CA ILE A 692 16.27 -24.13 -6.90
C ILE A 692 17.52 -23.29 -7.09
N LEU A 693 18.07 -22.81 -5.99
CA LEU A 693 19.37 -22.16 -5.94
C LEU A 693 20.30 -23.05 -5.13
N TYR A 694 21.47 -23.34 -5.68
CA TYR A 694 22.42 -24.21 -5.01
C TYR A 694 23.85 -23.79 -5.25
N LYS A 695 24.68 -24.07 -4.25
CA LYS A 695 26.13 -23.86 -4.28
C LYS A 695 26.85 -25.16 -4.61
N GLN A 696 27.82 -25.08 -5.49
CA GLN A 696 28.70 -26.18 -5.85
C GLN A 696 30.16 -25.76 -5.73
N LYS A 697 31.00 -26.62 -5.15
CA LYS A 697 32.45 -26.39 -5.11
C LYS A 697 33.10 -26.94 -6.39
N ASP A 698 33.72 -26.06 -7.17
CA ASP A 698 34.45 -26.42 -8.40
C ASP A 698 35.84 -25.78 -8.43
N LYS A 699 36.89 -26.62 -8.51
CA LYS A 699 38.31 -26.22 -8.60
C LYS A 699 38.74 -25.11 -7.61
N GLY A 700 38.21 -25.15 -6.39
CA GLY A 700 38.53 -24.18 -5.32
C GLY A 700 37.63 -22.95 -5.25
N ASN A 701 36.77 -22.73 -6.25
CA ASN A 701 35.75 -21.68 -6.27
C ASN A 701 34.37 -22.23 -5.89
N ILE A 702 33.46 -21.34 -5.52
CA ILE A 702 32.07 -21.69 -5.23
C ILE A 702 31.19 -21.13 -6.35
N LEU A 703 30.58 -22.03 -7.12
CA LEU A 703 29.65 -21.69 -8.18
C LEU A 703 28.24 -21.65 -7.62
N VAL A 704 27.53 -20.56 -7.88
CA VAL A 704 26.11 -20.43 -7.56
C VAL A 704 25.30 -20.73 -8.82
N LYS A 705 24.48 -21.76 -8.74
CA LYS A 705 23.66 -22.28 -9.83
C LYS A 705 22.19 -22.16 -9.52
N TYR A 706 21.41 -22.00 -10.57
CA TYR A 706 19.98 -21.82 -10.51
C TYR A 706 19.29 -22.76 -11.48
N ALA A 707 18.24 -23.45 -11.04
CA ALA A 707 17.43 -24.35 -11.85
C ALA A 707 15.94 -24.11 -11.58
N VAL A 708 15.12 -24.22 -12.62
CA VAL A 708 13.65 -24.09 -12.53
C VAL A 708 12.98 -25.30 -13.13
N PHE A 709 12.12 -25.96 -12.38
CA PHE A 709 11.24 -27.01 -12.86
C PHE A 709 9.81 -26.50 -12.95
N ASN A 710 9.05 -26.94 -13.95
CA ASN A 710 7.59 -26.75 -13.94
C ASN A 710 6.94 -27.81 -13.04
N ALA A 711 5.61 -27.72 -12.89
CA ALA A 711 4.80 -28.65 -12.10
C ALA A 711 4.97 -30.13 -12.50
N ASP A 712 5.29 -30.40 -13.77
CA ASP A 712 5.45 -31.74 -14.36
C ASP A 712 6.90 -32.27 -14.27
N GLY A 713 7.81 -31.53 -13.63
CA GLY A 713 9.21 -31.92 -13.49
C GLY A 713 10.03 -31.73 -14.76
N LYS A 714 9.56 -30.94 -15.72
CA LYS A 714 10.36 -30.49 -16.87
C LYS A 714 11.23 -29.31 -16.44
N LEU A 715 12.54 -29.44 -16.64
CA LEU A 715 13.48 -28.34 -16.46
C LEU A 715 13.15 -27.23 -17.48
N ILE A 716 12.72 -26.08 -16.97
CA ILE A 716 12.41 -24.89 -17.76
C ILE A 716 13.70 -24.12 -18.06
N ASN A 717 14.54 -23.96 -17.05
CA ASN A 717 15.76 -23.17 -17.16
C ASN A 717 16.82 -23.68 -16.17
N SER A 718 18.09 -23.57 -16.55
CA SER A 718 19.24 -23.79 -15.68
C SER A 718 20.35 -22.82 -16.07
N VAL A 719 20.87 -22.06 -15.11
CA VAL A 719 21.85 -20.99 -15.34
C VAL A 719 22.91 -20.99 -14.24
N ASN A 720 24.17 -20.83 -14.64
CA ASN A 720 25.25 -20.47 -13.72
C ASN A 720 25.18 -18.96 -13.48
N LEU A 721 24.90 -18.54 -12.25
CA LEU A 721 24.68 -17.12 -11.97
C LEU A 721 26.01 -16.37 -11.80
N TYR A 722 26.84 -16.78 -10.83
CA TYR A 722 28.13 -16.15 -10.54
C TYR A 722 29.01 -17.04 -9.65
N THR A 723 30.28 -16.65 -9.49
CA THR A 723 31.29 -17.35 -8.71
C THR A 723 31.62 -16.57 -7.43
N LEU A 724 31.50 -17.20 -6.27
CA LEU A 724 31.89 -16.67 -4.97
C LEU A 724 33.36 -17.02 -4.66
N LYS A 725 34.05 -16.09 -3.98
CA LYS A 725 35.45 -16.25 -3.54
C LYS A 725 35.58 -17.04 -2.23
N GLN A 726 34.54 -17.09 -1.41
CA GLN A 726 34.50 -17.77 -0.11
C GLN A 726 33.12 -18.43 0.12
N ASP A 727 33.05 -19.39 1.06
CA ASP A 727 31.81 -20.10 1.38
C ASP A 727 30.95 -19.25 2.31
N SER A 728 29.74 -18.91 1.86
CA SER A 728 28.80 -18.06 2.59
C SER A 728 27.37 -18.59 2.42
N HIS A 729 26.55 -18.53 3.46
CA HIS A 729 25.18 -19.03 3.38
C HIS A 729 24.33 -18.13 2.47
N LEU A 730 23.56 -18.72 1.53
CA LEU A 730 22.67 -17.97 0.64
C LEU A 730 21.23 -18.19 1.04
N VAL A 731 20.53 -17.12 1.41
CA VAL A 731 19.09 -17.18 1.68
C VAL A 731 18.35 -16.83 0.39
N PHE A 732 17.37 -17.67 0.04
CA PHE A 732 16.61 -17.58 -1.21
C PHE A 732 15.18 -17.08 -0.97
N GLY A 733 14.76 -16.07 -1.73
CA GLY A 733 13.39 -15.53 -1.68
C GLY A 733 12.77 -15.43 -3.07
N ILE A 734 11.46 -15.69 -3.15
CA ILE A 734 10.65 -15.45 -4.36
C ILE A 734 9.57 -14.45 -4.03
N ASP A 735 9.54 -13.36 -4.80
CA ASP A 735 8.37 -12.48 -4.78
C ASP A 735 7.22 -13.16 -5.54
N LYS A 736 6.30 -13.77 -4.79
CA LYS A 736 5.13 -14.50 -5.34
C LYS A 736 4.21 -13.63 -6.20
N ALA A 737 4.25 -12.30 -6.03
CA ALA A 737 3.46 -11.36 -6.83
C ALA A 737 4.21 -10.89 -8.09
N LYS A 738 5.53 -10.84 -8.06
CA LYS A 738 6.34 -10.26 -9.15
C LYS A 738 7.15 -11.28 -9.96
N GLY A 739 7.28 -12.51 -9.48
CA GLY A 739 8.00 -13.59 -10.15
C GLY A 739 9.53 -13.44 -10.16
N TYR A 740 10.09 -12.53 -9.34
CA TYR A 740 11.53 -12.38 -9.18
C TYR A 740 12.09 -13.33 -8.14
N VAL A 741 13.32 -13.72 -8.39
CA VAL A 741 14.15 -14.52 -7.51
C VAL A 741 15.22 -13.60 -6.94
N PHE A 742 15.30 -13.49 -5.62
CA PHE A 742 16.38 -12.78 -4.94
C PHE A 742 17.11 -13.73 -4.01
N PHE A 743 18.39 -13.45 -3.79
CA PHE A 743 19.19 -14.15 -2.81
C PHE A 743 20.10 -13.17 -2.08
N LYS A 744 20.47 -13.49 -0.84
CA LYS A 744 21.40 -12.69 -0.04
C LYS A 744 22.52 -13.58 0.50
N GLU A 745 23.76 -13.09 0.40
CA GLU A 745 24.92 -13.61 1.10
C GLU A 745 24.81 -13.29 2.59
N GLN A 746 24.71 -14.32 3.42
CA GLN A 746 24.60 -14.23 4.86
C GLN A 746 26.01 -14.38 5.43
N GLU A 747 26.60 -13.26 5.90
CA GLU A 747 27.80 -13.33 6.73
C GLU A 747 27.45 -14.07 8.02
N ASP A 748 28.28 -15.04 8.40
CA ASP A 748 28.11 -15.89 9.57
C ASP A 748 27.88 -15.06 10.83
N TYR A 749 26.63 -14.92 11.25
CA TYR A 749 26.06 -14.99 12.61
C TYR A 749 24.58 -14.59 12.52
N TYR A 750 23.69 -15.30 13.22
CA TYR A 750 22.86 -14.72 14.29
C TYR A 750 22.31 -15.84 15.18
N TYR A 751 22.75 -15.83 16.44
CA TYR A 751 21.92 -16.19 17.59
C TYR A 751 21.00 -14.99 17.88
N LEU A 752 19.72 -15.24 18.18
CA LEU A 752 18.81 -14.21 18.70
C LEU A 752 19.11 -13.92 20.18
N THR A 753 19.31 -12.65 20.54
CA THR A 753 19.36 -12.16 21.93
C THR A 753 18.11 -11.34 22.26
N PHE A 754 17.57 -11.52 23.47
CA PHE A 754 16.26 -11.09 23.96
C PHE A 754 16.28 -9.72 24.65
N TYR A 755 15.13 -9.04 24.74
CA TYR A 755 14.91 -7.91 25.67
C TYR A 755 14.32 -8.43 27.00
N LEU A 756 14.99 -8.15 28.12
CA LEU A 756 14.49 -8.39 29.47
C LEU A 756 13.58 -7.23 29.91
N SER A 757 12.38 -7.54 30.43
CA SER A 757 11.58 -6.59 31.19
C SER A 757 11.23 -7.24 32.54
N SER A 758 11.80 -6.75 33.63
CA SER A 758 11.38 -7.10 34.99
C SER A 758 10.55 -5.96 35.60
N ARG A 759 9.61 -6.30 36.49
CA ARG A 759 8.64 -5.40 37.14
C ARG A 759 9.22 -4.45 38.20
N ARG A 760 10.47 -3.99 38.09
CA ARG A 760 11.00 -2.91 38.97
C ARG A 760 11.53 -1.76 38.14
N ASN A 761 10.99 -0.57 38.40
CA ASN A 761 11.34 0.68 37.74
C ASN A 761 12.86 0.93 37.82
N HIS A 762 13.54 0.83 36.68
CA HIS A 762 14.86 1.43 36.48
C HIS A 762 14.84 2.30 35.23
N MET A 763 15.31 3.52 35.41
CA MET A 763 15.46 4.54 34.37
C MET A 763 16.61 4.15 33.45
N VAL A 764 16.31 3.88 32.18
CA VAL A 764 17.33 3.69 31.14
C VAL A 764 17.57 5.02 30.43
N LYS A 765 18.83 5.46 30.33
CA LYS A 765 19.21 6.66 29.57
C LYS A 765 18.92 6.43 28.09
N LYS A 766 18.27 7.41 27.47
CA LYS A 766 17.91 7.41 26.05
C LYS A 766 19.18 7.61 25.21
N GLU A 767 19.71 6.53 24.64
CA GLU A 767 20.68 6.64 23.54
C GLU A 767 19.99 6.25 22.22
N ARG A 768 20.29 7.06 21.18
CA ARG A 768 19.56 7.19 19.92
C ARG A 768 19.63 5.91 19.08
N ILE A 769 18.46 5.38 18.72
CA ILE A 769 18.32 4.51 17.53
C ILE A 769 18.12 5.41 16.31
N GLU A 770 19.00 5.32 15.33
CA GLU A 770 18.84 5.93 14.00
C GLU A 770 18.34 4.90 13.01
N LEU A 771 17.10 5.09 12.57
CA LEU A 771 16.51 4.35 11.46
C LEU A 771 16.83 5.11 10.18
N HIS A 772 17.66 4.56 9.31
CA HIS A 772 17.73 5.01 7.92
C HIS A 772 16.61 4.31 7.14
N ASP A 773 15.70 5.11 6.61
CA ASP A 773 14.69 4.69 5.63
C ASP A 773 15.33 4.89 4.26
N THR A 774 15.94 3.84 3.70
CA THR A 774 16.25 3.80 2.27
C THR A 774 15.24 2.86 1.64
N GLY A 775 14.37 3.40 0.80
CA GLY A 775 13.43 2.61 0.02
C GLY A 775 14.12 1.42 -0.65
N GLY A 776 13.74 0.20 -0.24
CA GLY A 776 14.32 -1.04 -0.73
C GLY A 776 15.23 -1.72 0.29
N ALA A 777 14.99 -3.01 0.50
CA ALA A 777 15.63 -3.84 1.52
C ALA A 777 17.17 -3.73 1.56
N ALA A 778 17.72 -3.26 2.69
CA ALA A 778 19.04 -3.66 3.22
C ALA A 778 19.19 -3.11 4.65
N VAL A 779 19.37 -3.98 5.64
CA VAL A 779 19.89 -3.57 6.95
C VAL A 779 21.42 -3.70 6.90
N LYS A 780 22.14 -2.61 7.15
CA LYS A 780 23.58 -2.58 7.37
C LYS A 780 23.81 -2.45 8.88
N ILE A 781 24.45 -3.44 9.50
CA ILE A 781 24.81 -3.43 10.92
C ILE A 781 26.28 -3.11 11.00
N ASN A 782 26.64 -1.97 11.59
CA ASN A 782 27.99 -1.72 12.06
C ASN A 782 27.97 -1.66 13.59
N GLU A 783 28.85 -2.47 14.18
CA GLU A 783 29.37 -2.48 15.56
C GLU A 783 28.47 -3.10 16.66
N ILE A 784 28.93 -4.24 17.19
CA ILE A 784 28.36 -4.97 18.33
C ILE A 784 29.29 -4.79 19.55
N PRO A 785 28.80 -4.38 20.73
CA PRO A 785 29.55 -4.50 21.98
C PRO A 785 29.35 -5.90 22.62
N SER A 786 30.42 -6.45 23.19
CA SER A 786 30.42 -7.67 23.99
C SER A 786 29.93 -7.41 25.42
N ILE A 787 29.24 -8.38 26.05
CA ILE A 787 29.05 -8.43 27.50
C ILE A 787 29.35 -9.86 27.99
N VAL A 788 30.29 -9.94 28.92
CA VAL A 788 30.62 -11.07 29.79
C VAL A 788 29.60 -11.13 30.91
N THR A 789 29.09 -12.32 31.25
CA THR A 789 28.33 -12.51 32.50
C THR A 789 29.19 -13.26 33.51
N ASP A 790 29.38 -12.61 34.66
CA ASP A 790 29.98 -13.23 35.83
C ASP A 790 28.86 -13.40 36.87
N ARG A 791 28.58 -14.66 37.22
CA ARG A 791 27.70 -15.17 38.28
C ARG A 791 26.18 -15.08 38.09
N GLY A 792 25.54 -16.20 38.44
CA GLY A 792 24.19 -16.57 38.07
C GLY A 792 23.04 -15.89 38.82
N ILE A 793 21.83 -16.15 38.32
CA ILE A 793 20.52 -16.00 38.96
C ILE A 793 19.52 -16.86 38.17
N ASP A 794 18.63 -17.50 38.92
CA ASP A 794 17.56 -18.39 38.52
C ASP A 794 16.40 -17.71 37.76
N ASN A 795 15.70 -18.51 36.95
CA ASN A 795 14.53 -18.23 36.10
C ASN A 795 14.76 -17.40 34.82
N ILE A 796 14.80 -18.11 33.67
CA ILE A 796 14.84 -17.55 32.31
C ILE A 796 13.51 -17.88 31.61
N ASP A 797 12.71 -16.86 31.28
CA ASP A 797 11.61 -16.98 30.30
C ASP A 797 12.19 -16.79 28.89
N LEU A 798 12.00 -17.80 28.00
CA LEU A 798 12.45 -17.75 26.60
C LEU A 798 11.33 -17.25 25.66
N TYR A 799 11.56 -16.14 24.96
CA TYR A 799 10.63 -15.59 23.97
C TYR A 799 11.08 -15.80 22.52
N MET A 800 10.38 -16.64 21.75
CA MET A 800 10.64 -16.77 20.31
C MET A 800 9.77 -15.79 19.51
N THR A 801 10.37 -14.90 18.73
CA THR A 801 9.68 -14.05 17.75
C THR A 801 9.84 -14.66 16.37
N ILE A 802 8.74 -14.95 15.69
CA ILE A 802 8.74 -15.55 14.35
C ILE A 802 8.71 -14.43 13.31
N ASN A 803 9.78 -14.31 12.51
CA ASN A 803 9.72 -13.60 11.23
C ASN A 803 9.28 -14.62 10.16
N ALA A 804 8.04 -14.51 9.69
CA ALA A 804 7.54 -15.31 8.57
C ALA A 804 7.16 -14.39 7.39
N GLU A 805 7.74 -14.65 6.22
CA GLU A 805 7.45 -13.97 4.95
C GLU A 805 6.03 -14.31 4.42
N ASN A 806 5.40 -13.31 3.78
CA ASN A 806 4.25 -13.26 2.83
C ASN A 806 3.43 -14.56 2.55
N TYR A 807 2.08 -14.61 2.46
CA TYR A 807 0.98 -13.65 2.27
C TYR A 807 -0.38 -14.39 2.49
N THR A 808 -1.49 -13.66 2.37
CA THR A 808 -2.94 -14.05 2.45
C THR A 808 -3.61 -13.84 3.81
N GLY A 809 -4.79 -13.23 3.73
CA GLY A 809 -5.42 -12.46 4.80
C GLY A 809 -5.76 -13.23 6.08
N LYS A 810 -5.60 -12.50 7.19
CA LYS A 810 -5.74 -12.89 8.61
C LYS A 810 -4.54 -13.68 9.15
N LYS A 811 -3.59 -12.99 9.78
CA LYS A 811 -2.63 -13.62 10.71
C LYS A 811 -2.87 -13.12 12.13
N TYR A 812 -3.01 -14.09 13.02
CA TYR A 812 -3.06 -13.97 14.48
C TYR A 812 -1.60 -13.91 14.98
N ILE A 813 -1.30 -13.10 15.99
CA ILE A 813 -0.02 -13.19 16.72
C ILE A 813 -0.25 -14.18 17.87
N TYR A 814 0.45 -15.30 17.86
CA TYR A 814 0.43 -16.27 18.97
C TYR A 814 1.68 -16.08 19.82
N PHE A 815 1.49 -15.79 21.10
CA PHE A 815 2.57 -15.81 22.09
C PHE A 815 2.54 -17.17 22.78
N LEU A 816 3.60 -17.96 22.61
CA LEU A 816 3.83 -19.19 23.35
C LEU A 816 4.75 -18.88 24.52
N ASN A 817 4.26 -19.08 25.74
CA ASN A 817 5.02 -18.85 26.95
C ASN A 817 5.25 -20.20 27.65
N PHE A 818 6.50 -20.57 27.88
CA PHE A 818 6.87 -21.84 28.51
C PHE A 818 7.53 -21.56 29.85
N LEU A 819 6.99 -22.15 30.92
CA LEU A 819 7.54 -22.05 32.28
C LEU A 819 8.27 -23.36 32.58
N MET A 820 9.58 -23.28 32.84
CA MET A 820 10.32 -24.40 33.43
C MET A 820 9.81 -24.58 34.86
N ALA A 821 9.29 -25.76 35.20
CA ALA A 821 8.97 -26.10 36.58
C ALA A 821 10.23 -26.72 37.21
N ASP A 822 10.68 -26.13 38.31
CA ASP A 822 11.82 -26.58 39.09
C ASP A 822 11.69 -28.07 39.46
N LEU A 823 12.78 -28.81 39.25
CA LEU A 823 13.15 -29.97 40.05
C LEU A 823 14.61 -29.81 40.47
#